data_AF-A0A2T0SE71-F1
#
_entry.id   AF-A0A2T0SE71-F1
#
_cell.length_a   1.000
_cell.length_b   1.000
_cell.length_c   1.000
_cell.angle_alpha   90.00
_cell.angle_beta   90.00
_cell.angle_gamma   90.00
#
_symmetry.space_group_name_H-M   'P 1'
#
loop_
_entity.id
_entity.type
_entity.pdbx_description
1 polymer ?
#
loop_
_entity_poly.entity_id
_entity_poly.type
_entity_poly.pdbx_seq_one_letter_code
_entity_poly.pdbx_strand_id
1 'polypeptide(L)'
;MDSAVQLYDELESSYLPDGLEGDSSVHQYIATIEFQLRFVTMCSAAAVQSLDPGKVKLSRSPGFGSFQAFLKSTGPFLRGSAQRDAIGSTSDLIDAVLGEVRAGNGKDPQFGTLEKLRNHLFHGNPLPSGDAGRKVAQRVKNTMSAMSILIREYLSGAVASVAPGEESLKRLELHWDNARMKLWPFICVDDDGRLCVFSTFGSTVPAYLRSSPDEVRIDGRGEELTLALARSMQHATLGTMFADFVNDLRADLEGFREQDHPVHHYEEDAEVTVYWNLATGVGSGADERTDMFRLGNGDQRQWKNRESDDWVPYPDFLRHIVNWNVVARRVRQNLKRVESELNEAEKKALGWAKRSFASIEPRVRVSDLQTTGNEPTILFDQLKQDIDKRLSTRGPSTRIYFVSGEAGIGKTRLMVNAALRRAYEIEEEDKSTPSEARRPLYFYVRSTGHATASLDTVIGAAATETQNLKLQNIKALCRNGLVALLVDGFDEFLGSAGYDNALGALEPWIKAMDGRGVIVVSARSSYYLNQYSSSLRKEQQRQDLMVEHRVAAVQRWDSDQVESFLIQHGVDLLKERALEKNDRNLLGLPFFARVFAESLNSVEGYGNSLPDLLLRKYIERESPKLISSGDQGAPLLSPDELHVTFETLARIMAEQGVREVVLDDLEYAVQTALNETDLTVRPGLTRRLSVLCNLDVSEQSGVPKKFAFQHELFYDIFLADSILRDLYADNFSDVIELLGRSQLRIATISRLVRQQADRVELMLRSNIKNISELHAVRQKAFAANLGLLWETLIHQTGRVESVELSEMVFGHLDLTGVAAVNVKFINCRFDLLTLPAVESKNVRFVNCVIDSLRVANEDLPLRGVTEFEDVRVQQLIRRVSLVEKPEEVQRALRELGAPLPVVDEPETESEFVKAVEYFLERFSIRTDIVVVYADGLMPADDNPPWQLEYGGEAWAAFIRLLKESGAGKLVSIDAGGPAVCRVKVNAIQGLRNRGSLSLSSSIEFWEMVKKHRVAIE
;
A
#
# COMPACT_ATOMS: atom_id res chain seq x y z
N MET A 1 -20.16 55.73 -11.07
CA MET A 1 -21.49 55.11 -11.20
C MET A 1 -21.31 54.04 -12.24
N ASP A 2 -20.81 52.90 -11.80
CA ASP A 2 -20.56 51.78 -12.68
C ASP A 2 -21.88 51.05 -12.90
N SER A 3 -22.05 50.45 -14.08
CA SER A 3 -23.22 49.61 -14.34
C SER A 3 -23.23 48.46 -13.34
N ALA A 4 -24.36 48.18 -12.68
CA ALA A 4 -24.44 47.06 -11.75
C ALA A 4 -24.11 45.72 -12.42
N VAL A 5 -24.40 45.61 -13.73
CA VAL A 5 -24.01 44.47 -14.56
C VAL A 5 -22.49 44.33 -14.65
N GLN A 6 -21.76 45.44 -14.83
CA GLN A 6 -20.29 45.41 -14.89
C GLN A 6 -19.67 44.94 -13.57
N LEU A 7 -20.17 45.45 -12.43
CA LEU A 7 -19.70 45.02 -11.11
C LEU A 7 -19.99 43.54 -10.84
N TYR A 8 -21.13 43.03 -11.31
CA TYR A 8 -21.44 41.60 -11.23
C TYR A 8 -20.55 40.77 -12.14
N ASP A 9 -20.31 41.20 -13.39
CA ASP A 9 -19.48 40.49 -14.36
C ASP A 9 -18.02 40.39 -13.89
N GLU A 10 -17.46 41.44 -13.28
CA GLU A 10 -16.11 41.42 -12.68
C GLU A 10 -15.99 40.43 -11.52
N LEU A 11 -17.07 40.27 -10.75
CA LEU A 11 -17.11 39.32 -9.65
C LEU A 11 -17.32 37.89 -10.15
N GLU A 12 -18.25 37.69 -11.08
CA GLU A 12 -18.50 36.40 -11.73
C GLU A 12 -17.26 35.90 -12.48
N SER A 13 -16.49 36.79 -13.12
CA SER A 13 -15.26 36.41 -13.84
C SER A 13 -14.19 35.80 -12.95
N SER A 14 -14.13 36.17 -11.67
CA SER A 14 -13.20 35.53 -10.71
C SER A 14 -13.56 34.08 -10.37
N TYR A 15 -14.78 33.67 -10.71
CA TYR A 15 -15.27 32.29 -10.57
C TYR A 15 -15.48 31.59 -11.91
N LEU A 16 -15.21 32.26 -13.04
CA LEU A 16 -15.26 31.66 -14.37
C LEU A 16 -13.90 31.01 -14.70
N PRO A 17 -13.88 29.96 -15.54
CA PRO A 17 -12.63 29.38 -16.01
C PRO A 17 -11.85 30.41 -16.84
N ASP A 18 -10.66 30.80 -16.41
CA ASP A 18 -9.74 31.59 -17.24
C ASP A 18 -9.46 30.85 -18.55
N GLY A 19 -9.48 31.59 -19.66
CA GLY A 19 -9.29 31.11 -21.03
C GLY A 19 -7.89 30.56 -21.34
N LEU A 20 -7.42 29.58 -20.57
CA LEU A 20 -6.42 28.62 -21.01
C LEU A 20 -7.20 27.48 -21.69
N GLU A 21 -6.78 27.09 -22.89
CA GLU A 21 -7.41 26.12 -23.81
C GLU A 21 -7.50 24.67 -23.28
N GLY A 22 -7.74 24.46 -21.98
CA GLY A 22 -7.98 23.17 -21.34
C GLY A 22 -9.43 23.02 -20.86
N ASP A 23 -9.96 21.79 -20.90
CA ASP A 23 -11.30 21.41 -20.45
C ASP A 23 -11.62 22.00 -19.06
N SER A 24 -12.45 23.04 -19.00
CA SER A 24 -12.96 23.57 -17.74
C SER A 24 -13.69 22.47 -16.98
N SER A 25 -13.27 22.21 -15.74
CA SER A 25 -13.80 21.08 -14.96
C SER A 25 -15.20 21.37 -14.45
N VAL A 26 -16.04 20.33 -14.30
CA VAL A 26 -17.40 20.47 -13.74
C VAL A 26 -17.40 21.11 -12.35
N HIS A 27 -16.31 20.95 -11.60
CA HIS A 27 -16.08 21.62 -10.32
C HIS A 27 -16.13 23.15 -10.43
N GLN A 28 -15.56 23.72 -11.50
CA GLN A 28 -15.58 25.17 -11.73
C GLN A 28 -17.01 25.65 -11.98
N TYR A 29 -17.76 24.98 -12.87
CA TYR A 29 -19.15 25.34 -13.15
C TYR A 29 -20.03 25.27 -11.89
N ILE A 30 -19.81 24.28 -11.01
CA ILE A 30 -20.54 24.18 -9.74
C ILE A 30 -20.16 25.30 -8.78
N ALA A 31 -18.87 25.66 -8.69
CA ALA A 31 -18.43 26.78 -7.88
C ALA A 31 -19.06 28.10 -8.33
N THR A 32 -19.14 28.34 -9.64
CA THR A 32 -19.84 29.50 -10.21
C THR A 32 -21.33 29.49 -9.86
N ILE A 33 -22.02 28.35 -9.97
CA ILE A 33 -23.45 28.25 -9.58
C ILE A 33 -23.64 28.53 -8.08
N GLU A 34 -22.76 28.02 -7.22
CA GLU A 34 -22.82 28.26 -5.77
C GLU A 34 -22.63 29.75 -5.45
N PHE A 35 -21.74 30.43 -6.18
CA PHE A 35 -21.57 31.88 -6.11
C PHE A 35 -22.81 32.65 -6.60
N GLN A 36 -23.35 32.32 -7.77
CA GLN A 36 -24.54 32.96 -8.32
C GLN A 36 -25.75 32.83 -7.37
N LEU A 37 -25.94 31.63 -6.82
CA LEU A 37 -26.99 31.37 -5.85
C LEU A 37 -26.81 32.19 -4.57
N ARG A 38 -25.56 32.36 -4.11
CA ARG A 38 -25.23 33.23 -2.98
C ARG A 38 -25.54 34.70 -3.28
N PHE A 39 -25.14 35.20 -4.45
CA PHE A 39 -25.40 36.57 -4.87
C PHE A 39 -26.91 36.89 -4.86
N VAL A 40 -27.72 36.01 -5.46
CA VAL A 40 -29.19 36.12 -5.46
C VAL A 40 -29.76 36.07 -4.04
N THR A 41 -29.23 35.21 -3.18
CA THR A 41 -29.63 35.14 -1.76
C THR A 41 -29.35 36.45 -1.04
N MET A 42 -28.17 37.06 -1.23
CA MET A 42 -27.83 38.33 -0.58
C MET A 42 -28.69 39.49 -1.09
N CYS A 43 -28.99 39.55 -2.39
CA CYS A 43 -29.95 40.52 -2.96
C CYS A 43 -31.36 40.31 -2.37
N SER A 44 -31.78 39.06 -2.21
CA SER A 44 -33.07 38.71 -1.61
C SER A 44 -33.13 39.09 -0.13
N ALA A 45 -32.05 38.87 0.62
CA ALA A 45 -31.94 39.27 2.01
C ALA A 45 -32.01 40.80 2.17
N ALA A 46 -31.35 41.56 1.30
CA ALA A 46 -31.42 43.01 1.23
C ALA A 46 -32.85 43.52 0.92
N ALA A 47 -33.53 42.88 -0.04
CA ALA A 47 -34.92 43.20 -0.39
C ALA A 47 -35.88 42.94 0.79
N VAL A 48 -35.74 41.78 1.46
CA VAL A 48 -36.53 41.46 2.67
C VAL A 48 -36.19 42.42 3.80
N GLN A 49 -34.92 42.76 4.01
CA GLN A 49 -34.50 43.70 5.06
C GLN A 49 -35.14 45.08 4.88
N SER A 50 -35.32 45.51 3.64
CA SER A 50 -35.94 46.79 3.30
C SER A 50 -37.44 46.83 3.61
N LEU A 51 -38.12 45.68 3.62
CA LEU A 51 -39.53 45.56 3.97
C LEU A 51 -39.77 45.25 5.44
N ASP A 52 -39.07 44.26 5.98
CA ASP A 52 -39.18 43.79 7.37
C ASP A 52 -37.82 43.20 7.82
N PRO A 53 -36.98 43.99 8.51
CA PRO A 53 -35.69 43.53 9.02
C PRO A 53 -35.78 42.27 9.87
N GLY A 54 -36.89 42.05 10.61
CA GLY A 54 -37.08 40.90 11.49
C GLY A 54 -37.36 39.58 10.76
N LYS A 55 -37.61 39.64 9.44
CA LYS A 55 -37.85 38.46 8.59
C LYS A 55 -36.58 37.94 7.93
N VAL A 56 -35.48 38.70 7.96
CA VAL A 56 -34.20 38.22 7.44
C VAL A 56 -33.61 37.22 8.43
N LYS A 57 -33.53 35.97 7.98
CA LYS A 57 -33.05 34.83 8.76
C LYS A 57 -32.04 34.04 7.92
N LEU A 58 -30.81 34.53 7.83
CA LEU A 58 -29.70 33.85 7.13
C LEU A 58 -28.91 32.92 8.07
N SER A 59 -28.45 31.76 7.58
CA SER A 59 -27.49 30.96 8.36
C SER A 59 -26.17 31.72 8.57
N ARG A 60 -25.48 31.48 9.69
CA ARG A 60 -24.14 32.04 9.96
C ARG A 60 -23.07 31.50 9.00
N SER A 61 -23.26 30.29 8.48
CA SER A 61 -22.40 29.73 7.42
C SER A 61 -23.31 29.13 6.34
N PRO A 62 -23.89 29.99 5.48
CA PRO A 62 -24.85 29.53 4.51
C PRO A 62 -24.15 28.77 3.38
N GLY A 63 -24.52 27.49 3.22
CA GLY A 63 -24.12 26.64 2.09
C GLY A 63 -25.24 26.47 1.06
N PHE A 64 -24.97 25.69 0.01
CA PHE A 64 -25.86 25.47 -1.14
C PHE A 64 -27.34 25.17 -0.78
N GLY A 65 -27.59 24.19 0.10
CA GLY A 65 -28.94 23.85 0.53
C GLY A 65 -29.62 24.95 1.34
N SER A 66 -28.86 25.69 2.17
CA SER A 66 -29.39 26.80 2.97
C SER A 66 -29.78 28.00 2.13
N PHE A 67 -29.03 28.30 1.05
CA PHE A 67 -29.41 29.33 0.09
C PHE A 67 -30.75 29.00 -0.57
N GLN A 68 -30.92 27.78 -1.08
CA GLN A 68 -32.20 27.36 -1.66
C GLN A 68 -33.35 27.43 -0.66
N ALA A 69 -33.13 27.01 0.59
CA ALA A 69 -34.15 27.05 1.62
C ALA A 69 -34.58 28.49 1.95
N PHE A 70 -33.62 29.41 2.05
CA PHE A 70 -33.88 30.84 2.25
C PHE A 70 -34.64 31.46 1.07
N LEU A 71 -34.22 31.18 -0.17
CA LEU A 71 -34.90 31.67 -1.36
C LEU A 71 -36.35 31.16 -1.47
N LYS A 72 -36.57 29.87 -1.18
CA LYS A 72 -37.92 29.26 -1.18
C LYS A 72 -38.85 29.88 -0.14
N SER A 73 -38.33 30.27 1.01
CA SER A 73 -39.15 30.86 2.09
C SER A 73 -39.42 32.35 1.87
N THR A 74 -38.50 33.07 1.22
CA THR A 74 -38.60 34.52 1.00
C THR A 74 -39.32 34.90 -0.28
N GLY A 75 -39.26 34.09 -1.34
CA GLY A 75 -39.97 34.35 -2.60
C GLY A 75 -41.47 34.66 -2.43
N PRO A 76 -42.25 33.80 -1.73
CA PRO A 76 -43.67 34.06 -1.47
C PRO A 76 -43.93 35.34 -0.65
N PHE A 77 -43.03 35.67 0.27
CA PHE A 77 -43.12 36.88 1.09
C PHE A 77 -42.93 38.14 0.24
N LEU A 78 -41.93 38.15 -0.64
CA LEU A 78 -41.68 39.27 -1.56
C LEU A 78 -42.82 39.44 -2.57
N ARG A 79 -43.38 38.34 -3.09
CA ARG A 79 -44.52 38.34 -4.01
C ARG A 79 -45.80 38.93 -3.41
N GLY A 80 -46.00 38.78 -2.10
CA GLY A 80 -47.17 39.30 -1.38
C GLY A 80 -47.10 40.80 -1.07
N SER A 81 -45.96 41.46 -1.32
CA SER A 81 -45.80 42.89 -1.09
C SER A 81 -46.42 43.70 -2.25
N ALA A 82 -47.24 44.71 -1.95
CA ALA A 82 -48.02 45.46 -2.94
C ALA A 82 -47.19 46.49 -3.77
N GLN A 83 -45.87 46.51 -3.63
CA GLN A 83 -44.96 47.39 -4.38
C GLN A 83 -44.36 46.64 -5.58
N ARG A 84 -44.78 47.01 -6.81
CA ARG A 84 -44.12 46.57 -8.06
C ARG A 84 -42.87 47.42 -8.37
N ASP A 85 -41.98 47.55 -7.40
CA ASP A 85 -40.67 48.20 -7.56
C ASP A 85 -39.57 47.13 -7.62
N ALA A 86 -38.28 47.49 -7.54
CA ALA A 86 -37.14 46.55 -7.61
C ALA A 86 -37.26 45.31 -6.69
N ILE A 87 -38.00 45.42 -5.58
CA ILE A 87 -38.30 44.35 -4.62
C ILE A 87 -39.20 43.25 -5.23
N GLY A 88 -40.17 43.65 -6.08
CA GLY A 88 -41.03 42.71 -6.82
C GLY A 88 -40.23 41.94 -7.87
N SER A 89 -39.35 42.63 -8.60
CA SER A 89 -38.44 42.01 -9.57
C SER A 89 -37.48 41.00 -8.92
N THR A 90 -37.14 41.17 -7.63
CA THR A 90 -36.36 40.18 -6.89
C THR A 90 -37.12 38.86 -6.72
N SER A 91 -38.44 38.88 -6.49
CA SER A 91 -39.24 37.64 -6.42
C SER A 91 -39.22 36.89 -7.76
N ASP A 92 -39.35 37.60 -8.87
CA ASP A 92 -39.32 37.00 -10.21
C ASP A 92 -37.96 36.36 -10.50
N LEU A 93 -36.86 37.03 -10.09
CA LEU A 93 -35.51 36.47 -10.17
C LEU A 93 -35.38 35.19 -9.32
N ILE A 94 -35.90 35.17 -8.09
CA ILE A 94 -35.86 34.00 -7.22
C ILE A 94 -36.54 32.80 -7.89
N ASP A 95 -37.74 33.01 -8.44
CA ASP A 95 -38.50 31.95 -9.10
C ASP A 95 -37.79 31.41 -10.34
N ALA A 96 -37.22 32.31 -11.16
CA ALA A 96 -36.46 31.94 -12.35
C ALA A 96 -35.18 31.16 -12.00
N VAL A 97 -34.39 31.63 -11.04
CA VAL A 97 -33.16 30.95 -10.58
C VAL A 97 -33.45 29.59 -9.95
N LEU A 98 -34.47 29.49 -9.08
CA LEU A 98 -34.88 28.20 -8.52
C LEU A 98 -35.48 27.28 -9.61
N GLY A 99 -36.02 27.83 -10.69
CA GLY A 99 -36.39 27.12 -11.91
C GLY A 99 -35.18 26.47 -12.57
N GLU A 100 -34.13 27.24 -12.84
CA GLU A 100 -32.88 26.75 -13.46
C GLU A 100 -32.15 25.73 -12.59
N VAL A 101 -32.06 25.95 -11.27
CA VAL A 101 -31.47 24.97 -10.34
C VAL A 101 -32.24 23.64 -10.38
N ARG A 102 -33.57 23.67 -10.56
CA ARG A 102 -34.38 22.45 -10.73
C ARG A 102 -34.19 21.82 -12.11
N ALA A 103 -34.07 22.61 -13.18
CA ALA A 103 -33.81 22.13 -14.52
C ALA A 103 -32.43 21.45 -14.64
N GLY A 104 -31.44 21.91 -13.85
CA GLY A 104 -30.11 21.31 -13.75
C GLY A 104 -30.04 19.97 -13.01
N ASN A 105 -31.13 19.50 -12.40
CA ASN A 105 -31.19 18.23 -11.70
C ASN A 105 -31.12 17.02 -12.67
N GLY A 106 -30.43 15.95 -12.24
CA GLY A 106 -30.24 14.74 -13.05
C GLY A 106 -31.37 13.72 -12.87
N LYS A 107 -31.51 12.80 -13.85
CA LYS A 107 -32.37 11.61 -13.74
C LYS A 107 -31.72 10.45 -12.98
N ASP A 108 -30.42 10.56 -12.72
CA ASP A 108 -29.63 9.55 -12.01
C ASP A 108 -29.92 9.62 -10.50
N PRO A 109 -30.30 8.52 -9.82
CA PRO A 109 -30.53 8.51 -8.37
C PRO A 109 -29.31 8.98 -7.55
N GLN A 110 -28.10 8.72 -8.04
CA GLN A 110 -26.83 9.08 -7.38
C GLN A 110 -26.54 10.59 -7.48
N PHE A 111 -26.93 11.23 -8.59
CA PHE A 111 -26.74 12.68 -8.86
C PHE A 111 -28.06 13.42 -9.06
N GLY A 112 -29.13 12.97 -8.40
CA GLY A 112 -30.50 13.39 -8.69
C GLY A 112 -30.76 14.88 -8.46
N THR A 113 -29.91 15.56 -7.71
CA THR A 113 -29.94 17.01 -7.55
C THR A 113 -28.56 17.63 -7.75
N LEU A 114 -28.50 18.92 -8.11
CA LEU A 114 -27.24 19.66 -8.17
C LEU A 114 -26.51 19.67 -6.82
N GLU A 115 -27.24 19.69 -5.72
CA GLU A 115 -26.67 19.59 -4.37
C GLU A 115 -25.98 18.24 -4.12
N LYS A 116 -26.62 17.12 -4.51
CA LYS A 116 -26.02 15.78 -4.41
C LYS A 116 -24.79 15.66 -5.31
N LEU A 117 -24.87 16.19 -6.53
CA LEU A 117 -23.75 16.21 -7.48
C LEU A 117 -22.56 17.02 -6.93
N ARG A 118 -22.83 18.20 -6.36
CA ARG A 118 -21.84 19.05 -5.70
C ARG A 118 -21.18 18.30 -4.54
N ASN A 119 -21.95 17.71 -3.64
CA ASN A 119 -21.37 16.96 -2.52
C ASN A 119 -20.52 15.78 -3.02
N HIS A 120 -21.01 15.00 -3.99
CA HIS A 120 -20.25 13.90 -4.60
C HIS A 120 -18.88 14.34 -5.12
N LEU A 121 -18.83 15.46 -5.86
CA LEU A 121 -17.60 15.99 -6.46
C LEU A 121 -16.63 16.60 -5.44
N PHE A 122 -17.15 17.26 -4.41
CA PHE A 122 -16.34 17.84 -3.33
C PHE A 122 -15.82 16.78 -2.33
N HIS A 123 -16.42 15.59 -2.30
CA HIS A 123 -15.90 14.40 -1.62
C HIS A 123 -14.84 13.64 -2.44
N GLY A 124 -14.39 14.20 -3.59
CA GLY A 124 -13.31 13.63 -4.41
C GLY A 124 -13.74 12.45 -5.29
N ASN A 125 -15.04 12.15 -5.38
CA ASN A 125 -15.52 11.05 -6.19
C ASN A 125 -15.52 11.43 -7.70
N PRO A 126 -15.17 10.49 -8.60
CA PRO A 126 -15.12 10.77 -10.03
C PRO A 126 -16.52 10.92 -10.64
N LEU A 127 -16.59 11.68 -11.74
CA LEU A 127 -17.74 11.66 -12.63
C LEU A 127 -17.82 10.32 -13.39
N PRO A 128 -19.02 9.92 -13.85
CA PRO A 128 -19.15 8.80 -14.77
C PRO A 128 -18.27 8.97 -16.01
N SER A 129 -17.51 7.93 -16.36
CA SER A 129 -16.63 7.95 -17.53
C SER A 129 -17.40 8.07 -18.85
N GLY A 130 -16.78 8.70 -19.85
CA GLY A 130 -17.31 8.76 -21.22
C GLY A 130 -18.50 9.71 -21.40
N ASP A 131 -19.50 9.28 -22.17
CA ASP A 131 -20.59 10.13 -22.66
C ASP A 131 -21.54 10.61 -21.54
N ALA A 132 -21.66 9.83 -20.46
CA ALA A 132 -22.45 10.17 -19.29
C ALA A 132 -21.84 11.37 -18.53
N GLY A 133 -20.53 11.38 -18.32
CA GLY A 133 -19.81 12.50 -17.70
C GLY A 133 -19.93 13.80 -18.50
N ARG A 134 -19.79 13.73 -19.84
CA ARG A 134 -19.96 14.88 -20.73
C ARG A 134 -21.38 15.48 -20.67
N LYS A 135 -22.41 14.63 -20.59
CA LYS A 135 -23.81 15.09 -20.44
C LYS A 135 -24.05 15.78 -19.10
N VAL A 136 -23.45 15.29 -18.02
CA VAL A 136 -23.50 15.96 -16.70
C VAL A 136 -22.80 17.31 -16.77
N ALA A 137 -21.58 17.36 -17.32
CA ALA A 137 -20.83 18.60 -17.49
C ALA A 137 -21.60 19.66 -18.28
N GLN A 138 -22.17 19.28 -19.43
CA GLN A 138 -22.95 20.17 -20.27
C GLN A 138 -24.21 20.68 -19.57
N ARG A 139 -24.90 19.82 -18.81
CA ARG A 139 -26.09 20.23 -18.04
C ARG A 139 -25.75 21.27 -16.98
N VAL A 140 -24.68 21.06 -16.23
CA VAL A 140 -24.21 22.01 -15.21
C VAL A 140 -23.80 23.33 -15.87
N LYS A 141 -23.04 23.26 -16.98
CA LYS A 141 -22.64 24.45 -17.76
C LYS A 141 -23.85 25.24 -18.25
N ASN A 142 -24.87 24.58 -18.80
CA ASN A 142 -26.09 25.24 -19.26
C ASN A 142 -26.83 25.93 -18.10
N THR A 143 -26.89 25.28 -16.93
CA THR A 143 -27.52 25.86 -15.73
C THR A 143 -26.79 27.12 -15.28
N MET A 144 -25.46 27.06 -15.20
CA MET A 144 -24.60 28.20 -14.86
C MET A 144 -24.83 29.37 -15.82
N SER A 145 -24.80 29.11 -17.14
CA SER A 145 -25.00 30.14 -18.16
C SER A 145 -26.41 30.75 -18.11
N ALA A 146 -27.45 29.95 -17.88
CA ALA A 146 -28.82 30.45 -17.74
C ALA A 146 -28.97 31.36 -16.51
N MET A 147 -28.36 30.97 -15.38
CA MET A 147 -28.35 31.79 -14.17
C MET A 147 -27.60 33.12 -14.35
N SER A 148 -26.46 33.14 -15.06
CA SER A 148 -25.77 34.39 -15.41
C SER A 148 -26.68 35.34 -16.18
N ILE A 149 -27.41 34.83 -17.18
CA ILE A 149 -28.32 35.64 -18.01
C ILE A 149 -29.42 36.25 -17.14
N LEU A 150 -30.07 35.45 -16.30
CA LEU A 150 -31.15 35.92 -15.41
C LEU A 150 -30.68 37.01 -14.44
N ILE A 151 -29.47 36.86 -13.87
CA ILE A 151 -28.91 37.87 -12.96
C ILE A 151 -28.58 39.16 -13.72
N ARG A 152 -27.99 39.08 -14.93
CA ARG A 152 -27.71 40.25 -15.77
C ARG A 152 -28.99 40.97 -16.20
N GLU A 153 -30.04 40.24 -16.55
CA GLU A 153 -31.35 40.80 -16.87
C GLU A 153 -31.94 41.55 -15.67
N TYR A 154 -31.85 40.98 -14.46
CA TYR A 154 -32.29 41.63 -13.23
C TYR A 154 -31.52 42.93 -12.91
N LEU A 155 -30.20 42.93 -13.13
CA LEU A 155 -29.34 44.09 -12.89
C LEU A 155 -29.38 45.12 -14.04
N SER A 156 -30.02 44.79 -15.16
CA SER A 156 -30.11 45.67 -16.33
C SER A 156 -30.82 46.98 -15.97
N GLY A 157 -30.20 48.10 -16.35
CA GLY A 157 -30.70 49.45 -16.02
C GLY A 157 -30.45 49.88 -14.57
N ALA A 158 -29.80 49.05 -13.73
CA ALA A 158 -29.40 49.45 -12.39
C ALA A 158 -28.03 50.13 -12.41
N VAL A 159 -27.93 51.25 -11.69
CA VAL A 159 -26.67 51.97 -11.46
C VAL A 159 -26.25 51.79 -10.00
N ALA A 160 -25.01 51.41 -9.78
CA ALA A 160 -24.46 51.29 -8.44
C ALA A 160 -24.00 52.65 -7.91
N SER A 161 -24.39 52.97 -6.68
CA SER A 161 -23.86 54.10 -5.91
C SER A 161 -23.22 53.60 -4.61
N VAL A 162 -22.10 54.23 -4.24
CA VAL A 162 -21.36 53.90 -3.03
C VAL A 162 -21.46 55.09 -2.08
N ALA A 163 -22.07 54.88 -0.92
CA ALA A 163 -22.14 55.90 0.12
C ALA A 163 -20.92 55.78 1.05
N PRO A 164 -20.37 56.92 1.55
CA PRO A 164 -19.30 56.89 2.53
C PRO A 164 -19.77 56.21 3.83
N GLY A 165 -18.97 55.28 4.34
CA GLY A 165 -19.13 54.67 5.66
C GLY A 165 -17.93 55.00 6.54
N GLU A 166 -18.08 54.89 7.86
CA GLU A 166 -16.99 55.10 8.83
C GLU A 166 -16.01 53.91 8.91
N GLU A 167 -16.22 52.86 8.11
CA GLU A 167 -15.57 51.55 8.22
C GLU A 167 -14.84 51.14 6.90
N SER A 168 -13.99 50.10 6.96
CA SER A 168 -13.19 49.58 5.83
C SER A 168 -14.01 48.96 4.68
N LEU A 169 -15.33 48.86 4.83
CA LEU A 169 -16.27 48.40 3.80
C LEU A 169 -17.36 49.46 3.60
N LYS A 170 -17.47 49.96 2.38
CA LYS A 170 -18.39 51.03 1.98
C LYS A 170 -19.77 50.48 1.65
N ARG A 171 -20.80 51.29 1.88
CA ARG A 171 -22.21 50.90 1.70
C ARG A 171 -22.60 50.96 0.23
N LEU A 172 -23.15 49.87 -0.29
CA LEU A 172 -23.57 49.74 -1.68
C LEU A 172 -25.10 49.87 -1.81
N GLU A 173 -25.55 50.71 -2.73
CA GLU A 173 -26.94 50.86 -3.13
C GLU A 173 -27.09 50.69 -4.66
N LEU A 174 -28.16 50.03 -5.08
CA LEU A 174 -28.57 49.92 -6.49
C LEU A 174 -29.73 50.85 -6.79
N HIS A 175 -29.63 51.59 -7.89
CA HIS A 175 -30.62 52.56 -8.34
C HIS A 175 -31.14 52.19 -9.74
N TRP A 176 -32.44 51.97 -9.84
CA TRP A 176 -33.18 51.94 -11.10
C TRP A 176 -33.99 53.23 -11.22
N ASP A 177 -34.46 53.56 -12.41
CA ASP A 177 -35.22 54.80 -12.68
C ASP A 177 -36.37 55.07 -11.69
N ASN A 178 -37.03 54.01 -11.20
CA ASN A 178 -38.18 54.10 -10.29
C ASN A 178 -37.97 53.40 -8.94
N ALA A 179 -36.77 52.91 -8.62
CA ALA A 179 -36.54 52.12 -7.41
C ALA A 179 -35.11 52.21 -6.88
N ARG A 180 -34.96 52.01 -5.57
CA ARG A 180 -33.65 51.93 -4.92
C ARG A 180 -33.59 50.72 -3.98
N MET A 181 -32.45 50.05 -3.91
CA MET A 181 -32.22 48.92 -3.02
C MET A 181 -30.89 49.08 -2.30
N LYS A 182 -30.93 49.05 -0.97
CA LYS A 182 -29.73 49.04 -0.13
C LYS A 182 -29.25 47.62 0.02
N LEU A 183 -28.02 47.33 -0.41
CA LEU A 183 -27.47 45.98 -0.33
C LEU A 183 -26.66 45.74 0.96
N TRP A 184 -26.29 46.80 1.67
CA TRP A 184 -25.62 46.72 2.97
C TRP A 184 -26.56 46.14 4.03
N PRO A 185 -26.10 45.22 4.90
CA PRO A 185 -24.72 44.77 5.08
C PRO A 185 -24.32 43.52 4.28
N PHE A 186 -25.19 42.99 3.41
CA PHE A 186 -24.96 41.69 2.75
C PHE A 186 -24.02 41.77 1.54
N ILE A 187 -24.04 42.90 0.83
CA ILE A 187 -23.14 43.20 -0.28
C ILE A 187 -22.60 44.63 -0.05
N CYS A 188 -21.28 44.77 -0.12
CA CYS A 188 -20.56 46.01 0.15
C CYS A 188 -19.42 46.20 -0.85
N VAL A 189 -18.68 47.30 -0.74
CA VAL A 189 -17.55 47.62 -1.60
C VAL A 189 -16.32 47.88 -0.74
N ASP A 190 -15.17 47.32 -1.07
CA ASP A 190 -13.93 47.56 -0.33
C ASP A 190 -13.28 48.93 -0.66
N ASP A 191 -12.14 49.22 -0.05
CA ASP A 191 -11.43 50.47 -0.29
C ASP A 191 -10.95 50.62 -1.74
N ASP A 192 -10.68 49.50 -2.42
CA ASP A 192 -10.25 49.42 -3.82
C ASP A 192 -11.43 49.51 -4.81
N GLY A 193 -12.66 49.68 -4.33
CA GLY A 193 -13.85 49.79 -5.19
C GLY A 193 -14.40 48.44 -5.66
N ARG A 194 -13.94 47.32 -5.09
CA ARG A 194 -14.36 45.97 -5.49
C ARG A 194 -15.56 45.48 -4.69
N LEU A 195 -16.45 44.76 -5.36
CA LEU A 195 -17.66 44.24 -4.74
C LEU A 195 -17.33 43.04 -3.82
N CYS A 196 -17.88 43.08 -2.61
CA CYS A 196 -17.69 42.12 -1.55
C CYS A 196 -19.04 41.50 -1.13
N VAL A 197 -19.17 40.17 -1.25
CA VAL A 197 -20.43 39.44 -0.95
C VAL A 197 -20.28 38.65 0.34
N PHE A 198 -21.23 38.79 1.26
CA PHE A 198 -21.20 38.08 2.54
C PHE A 198 -21.03 36.56 2.36
N SER A 199 -20.08 35.99 3.09
CA SER A 199 -19.73 34.58 3.03
C SER A 199 -20.12 33.83 4.30
N THR A 200 -19.60 34.26 5.44
CA THR A 200 -19.80 33.60 6.73
C THR A 200 -19.72 34.61 7.86
N PHE A 201 -20.50 34.43 8.90
CA PHE A 201 -20.44 35.20 10.13
C PHE A 201 -19.76 34.36 11.21
N GLY A 202 -18.47 34.62 11.46
CA GLY A 202 -17.69 33.92 12.48
C GLY A 202 -18.06 34.33 13.92
N SER A 203 -17.20 34.01 14.87
CA SER A 203 -17.40 34.32 16.30
C SER A 203 -17.47 35.81 16.62
N THR A 204 -16.69 36.65 15.94
CA THR A 204 -16.58 38.09 16.24
C THR A 204 -16.56 39.00 15.02
N VAL A 205 -16.32 38.48 13.81
CA VAL A 205 -16.19 39.29 12.59
C VAL A 205 -16.89 38.59 11.41
N PRO A 206 -17.70 39.31 10.61
CA PRO A 206 -18.21 38.79 9.34
C PRO A 206 -17.11 38.68 8.29
N ALA A 207 -17.18 37.66 7.44
CA ALA A 207 -16.26 37.49 6.30
C ALA A 207 -17.02 37.59 4.98
N TYR A 208 -16.37 38.20 3.99
CA TYR A 208 -16.88 38.47 2.65
C TYR A 208 -15.98 37.83 1.60
N LEU A 209 -16.56 37.47 0.46
CA LEU A 209 -15.81 37.10 -0.74
C LEU A 209 -15.60 38.32 -1.63
N ARG A 210 -14.37 38.48 -2.15
CA ARG A 210 -13.99 39.54 -3.10
C ARG A 210 -13.38 38.97 -4.37
N SER A 211 -13.47 39.72 -5.46
CA SER A 211 -12.75 39.43 -6.71
C SER A 211 -11.26 39.79 -6.55
N SER A 212 -10.39 38.80 -6.31
CA SER A 212 -8.93 38.98 -6.27
C SER A 212 -8.19 37.66 -6.51
N PRO A 213 -7.09 37.64 -7.30
CA PRO A 213 -6.27 36.44 -7.49
C PRO A 213 -5.48 36.02 -6.24
N ASP A 214 -5.14 36.97 -5.35
CA ASP A 214 -4.25 36.70 -4.20
C ASP A 214 -4.99 36.44 -2.88
N GLU A 215 -6.19 37.00 -2.70
CA GLU A 215 -6.95 36.89 -1.45
C GLU A 215 -8.46 37.01 -1.72
N VAL A 216 -9.14 35.87 -1.79
CA VAL A 216 -10.56 35.74 -2.15
C VAL A 216 -11.50 36.07 -0.99
N ARG A 217 -10.99 36.12 0.25
CA ARG A 217 -11.78 36.31 1.47
C ARG A 217 -11.22 37.46 2.30
N ILE A 218 -12.09 38.38 2.72
CA ILE A 218 -11.76 39.50 3.60
C ILE A 218 -12.67 39.55 4.81
N ASP A 219 -12.15 40.07 5.92
CA ASP A 219 -12.90 40.25 7.16
C ASP A 219 -13.50 41.67 7.22
N GLY A 220 -14.80 41.76 7.45
CA GLY A 220 -15.52 43.01 7.63
C GLY A 220 -15.37 43.53 9.05
N ARG A 221 -14.45 44.46 9.26
CA ARG A 221 -14.18 45.07 10.57
C ARG A 221 -15.12 46.25 10.79
N GLY A 222 -15.76 46.29 11.97
CA GLY A 222 -16.70 47.37 12.30
C GLY A 222 -17.82 46.91 13.24
N GLU A 223 -18.10 47.69 14.28
CA GLU A 223 -19.16 47.38 15.25
C GLU A 223 -20.55 47.52 14.61
N GLU A 224 -20.73 48.52 13.73
CA GLU A 224 -22.01 48.76 13.05
C GLU A 224 -22.32 47.62 12.08
N LEU A 225 -21.34 47.20 11.28
CA LEU A 225 -21.44 46.07 10.37
C LEU A 225 -21.76 44.76 11.09
N THR A 226 -21.05 44.52 12.20
CA THR A 226 -21.21 43.30 13.01
C THR A 226 -22.61 43.24 13.61
N LEU A 227 -23.11 44.34 14.17
CA LEU A 227 -24.45 44.42 14.75
C LEU A 227 -25.56 44.30 13.68
N ALA A 228 -25.38 44.92 12.51
CA ALA A 228 -26.36 44.86 11.43
C ALA A 228 -26.51 43.46 10.84
N LEU A 229 -25.39 42.73 10.65
CA LEU A 229 -25.43 41.34 10.24
C LEU A 229 -25.97 40.43 11.34
N ALA A 230 -25.54 40.61 12.60
CA ALA A 230 -26.01 39.79 13.72
C ALA A 230 -27.54 39.78 13.86
N ARG A 231 -28.20 40.93 13.60
CA ARG A 231 -29.68 41.04 13.59
C ARG A 231 -30.36 40.27 12.46
N SER A 232 -29.64 40.00 11.38
CA SER A 232 -30.13 39.37 10.15
C SER A 232 -29.76 37.89 10.04
N MET A 233 -28.96 37.39 10.98
CA MET A 233 -28.67 35.97 11.10
C MET A 233 -29.84 35.28 11.78
N GLN A 234 -30.13 34.04 11.37
CA GLN A 234 -30.79 33.09 12.24
C GLN A 234 -29.99 33.08 13.53
N HIS A 235 -30.65 33.41 14.65
CA HIS A 235 -30.26 32.78 15.90
C HIS A 235 -30.11 31.32 15.54
N ALA A 236 -28.89 30.79 15.68
CA ALA A 236 -28.65 29.38 15.51
C ALA A 236 -29.79 28.66 16.22
N THR A 237 -30.27 27.55 15.67
CA THR A 237 -31.06 26.57 16.42
C THR A 237 -30.24 26.17 17.64
N LEU A 238 -30.22 27.05 18.65
CA LEU A 238 -29.55 26.90 19.92
C LEU A 238 -30.16 25.68 20.58
N GLY A 239 -31.47 25.46 20.41
CA GLY A 239 -32.15 24.26 20.90
C GLY A 239 -31.47 22.94 20.54
N THR A 240 -31.06 22.69 19.29
CA THR A 240 -30.47 21.38 18.93
C THR A 240 -28.99 21.30 19.27
N MET A 241 -28.17 22.29 18.91
CA MET A 241 -26.73 22.26 19.21
C MET A 241 -26.41 22.40 20.70
N PHE A 242 -27.18 23.22 21.42
CA PHE A 242 -27.09 23.32 22.88
C PHE A 242 -27.62 22.05 23.54
N ALA A 243 -28.71 21.44 23.05
CA ALA A 243 -29.16 20.14 23.56
C ALA A 243 -28.12 19.03 23.30
N ASP A 244 -27.48 18.99 22.14
CA ASP A 244 -26.39 18.05 21.83
C ASP A 244 -25.18 18.31 22.75
N PHE A 245 -24.86 19.57 23.02
CA PHE A 245 -23.84 19.95 23.98
C PHE A 245 -24.17 19.51 25.41
N VAL A 246 -25.39 19.74 25.89
CA VAL A 246 -25.85 19.31 27.22
C VAL A 246 -25.89 17.79 27.33
N ASN A 247 -26.32 17.08 26.28
CA ASN A 247 -26.30 15.62 26.22
C ASN A 247 -24.88 15.06 26.29
N ASP A 248 -23.95 15.63 25.53
CA ASP A 248 -22.54 15.26 25.57
C ASP A 248 -21.91 15.55 26.94
N LEU A 249 -22.21 16.72 27.52
CA LEU A 249 -21.73 17.12 28.84
C LEU A 249 -22.19 16.11 29.90
N ARG A 250 -23.47 15.72 29.87
CA ARG A 250 -24.02 14.70 30.76
C ARG A 250 -23.33 13.36 30.55
N ALA A 251 -23.15 12.93 29.31
CA ALA A 251 -22.49 11.67 28.98
C ALA A 251 -21.01 11.63 29.40
N ASP A 252 -20.31 12.76 29.35
CA ASP A 252 -18.94 12.89 29.82
C ASP A 252 -18.86 12.87 31.36
N LEU A 253 -19.70 13.64 32.04
CA LEU A 253 -19.74 13.73 33.52
C LEU A 253 -20.22 12.44 34.19
N GLU A 254 -21.05 11.65 33.52
CA GLU A 254 -21.53 10.36 33.99
C GLU A 254 -20.37 9.41 34.36
N GLY A 255 -19.23 9.51 33.66
CA GLY A 255 -18.05 8.71 33.98
C GLY A 255 -17.31 9.15 35.26
N PHE A 256 -17.45 10.42 35.64
CA PHE A 256 -16.71 11.04 36.76
C PHE A 256 -17.51 11.11 38.06
N ARG A 257 -18.83 10.85 38.02
CA ARG A 257 -19.68 10.94 39.21
C ARG A 257 -19.45 9.82 40.21
N GLU A 258 -19.75 10.10 41.48
CA GLU A 258 -19.85 9.10 42.54
C GLU A 258 -21.05 8.18 42.31
N GLN A 259 -20.89 6.90 42.66
CA GLN A 259 -21.95 5.91 42.52
C GLN A 259 -23.17 6.35 43.37
N ASP A 260 -24.38 6.20 42.82
CA ASP A 260 -25.66 6.60 43.44
C ASP A 260 -25.98 8.11 43.53
N HIS A 261 -25.11 9.00 43.03
CA HIS A 261 -25.40 10.43 42.93
C HIS A 261 -25.67 10.87 41.48
N PRO A 262 -26.93 11.13 41.07
CA PRO A 262 -27.23 11.56 39.71
C PRO A 262 -26.68 12.95 39.40
N VAL A 263 -26.30 13.17 38.13
CA VAL A 263 -25.95 14.49 37.61
C VAL A 263 -27.24 15.25 37.34
N HIS A 264 -27.44 16.37 38.03
CA HIS A 264 -28.56 17.27 37.79
C HIS A 264 -28.07 18.51 37.05
N HIS A 265 -28.85 19.03 36.12
CA HIS A 265 -28.51 20.26 35.43
C HIS A 265 -29.71 21.19 35.31
N TYR A 266 -29.42 22.48 35.24
CA TYR A 266 -30.37 23.55 35.00
C TYR A 266 -29.86 24.41 33.84
N GLU A 267 -30.75 24.75 32.92
CA GLU A 267 -30.44 25.50 31.70
C GLU A 267 -31.03 26.91 31.79
N GLU A 268 -30.21 27.94 31.62
CA GLU A 268 -30.62 29.34 31.67
C GLU A 268 -29.75 30.15 30.71
N ASP A 269 -30.36 30.95 29.83
CA ASP A 269 -29.68 31.89 28.92
C ASP A 269 -28.49 31.32 28.11
N ALA A 270 -28.61 30.08 27.62
CA ALA A 270 -27.55 29.34 26.90
C ALA A 270 -26.31 28.97 27.74
N GLU A 271 -26.48 28.98 29.05
CA GLU A 271 -25.58 28.41 30.03
C GLU A 271 -26.25 27.20 30.70
N VAL A 272 -25.44 26.22 31.10
CA VAL A 272 -25.87 25.04 31.84
C VAL A 272 -25.11 24.96 33.14
N THR A 273 -25.85 24.98 34.24
CA THR A 273 -25.29 24.77 35.57
C THR A 273 -25.51 23.32 35.96
N VAL A 274 -24.45 22.62 36.32
CA VAL A 274 -24.48 21.20 36.66
C VAL A 274 -24.14 21.01 38.14
N TYR A 275 -25.02 20.31 38.84
CA TYR A 275 -24.89 19.90 40.24
C TYR A 275 -24.61 18.41 40.27
N TRP A 276 -23.46 18.04 40.81
CA TRP A 276 -22.99 16.65 40.77
C TRP A 276 -21.92 16.39 41.81
N ASN A 277 -21.70 15.10 42.10
CA ASN A 277 -20.72 14.65 43.08
C ASN A 277 -19.56 13.98 42.35
N LEU A 278 -18.39 14.62 42.36
CA LEU A 278 -17.18 14.08 41.73
C LEU A 278 -16.61 12.93 42.58
N ALA A 279 -16.35 11.80 41.94
CA ALA A 279 -15.68 10.66 42.56
C ALA A 279 -14.20 10.98 42.77
N THR A 280 -13.73 11.01 44.02
CA THR A 280 -12.35 11.39 44.36
C THR A 280 -11.35 10.22 44.38
N GLY A 281 -11.84 8.98 44.29
CA GLY A 281 -11.03 7.76 44.26
C GLY A 281 -10.60 7.25 45.64
N VAL A 282 -10.90 5.97 45.91
CA VAL A 282 -10.58 5.18 47.12
C VAL A 282 -11.12 5.76 48.46
N GLY A 283 -12.35 5.40 48.79
CA GLY A 283 -12.74 5.11 50.17
C GLY A 283 -13.13 6.26 51.12
N SER A 284 -13.03 7.54 50.74
CA SER A 284 -13.52 8.61 51.62
C SER A 284 -13.88 9.90 50.89
N GLY A 285 -15.13 9.99 50.44
CA GLY A 285 -15.81 11.26 50.16
C GLY A 285 -16.07 11.56 48.68
N ALA A 286 -17.27 12.05 48.41
CA ALA A 286 -17.60 12.69 47.15
C ALA A 286 -17.39 14.20 47.29
N ASP A 287 -16.82 14.84 46.26
CA ASP A 287 -16.70 16.30 46.23
C ASP A 287 -17.98 16.86 45.60
N GLU A 288 -18.82 17.53 46.40
CA GLU A 288 -20.03 18.18 45.91
C GLU A 288 -19.66 19.43 45.09
N ARG A 289 -20.09 19.46 43.82
CA ARG A 289 -19.67 20.48 42.87
C ARG A 289 -20.86 21.10 42.14
N THR A 290 -20.74 22.40 41.89
CA THR A 290 -21.60 23.17 40.99
C THR A 290 -20.72 23.80 39.90
N ASP A 291 -20.81 23.29 38.69
CA ASP A 291 -19.99 23.76 37.56
C ASP A 291 -20.88 24.37 36.48
N MET A 292 -20.48 25.52 35.96
CA MET A 292 -21.21 26.23 34.91
C MET A 292 -20.51 26.04 33.56
N PHE A 293 -21.29 25.76 32.52
CA PHE A 293 -20.79 25.57 31.17
C PHE A 293 -21.61 26.38 30.17
N ARG A 294 -21.02 26.70 29.03
CA ARG A 294 -21.73 27.37 27.92
C ARG A 294 -21.14 27.00 26.57
N LEU A 295 -21.88 27.32 25.52
CA LEU A 295 -21.31 27.41 24.17
C LEU A 295 -20.82 28.85 23.95
N GLY A 296 -19.51 29.01 23.96
CA GLY A 296 -18.85 30.27 23.64
C GLY A 296 -18.81 30.54 22.13
N ASN A 297 -18.08 31.59 21.79
CA ASN A 297 -17.82 32.02 20.42
C ASN A 297 -17.32 30.87 19.51
N GLY A 298 -17.99 30.67 18.37
CA GLY A 298 -17.63 29.61 17.41
C GLY A 298 -17.97 28.19 17.90
N ASP A 299 -19.02 28.06 18.72
CA ASP A 299 -19.50 26.79 19.29
C ASP A 299 -18.47 26.07 20.19
N GLN A 300 -17.47 26.82 20.68
CA GLN A 300 -16.49 26.29 21.62
C GLN A 300 -17.13 26.03 22.97
N ARG A 301 -16.96 24.82 23.49
CA ARG A 301 -17.42 24.45 24.83
C ARG A 301 -16.55 25.12 25.86
N GLN A 302 -17.17 25.86 26.78
CA GLN A 302 -16.47 26.57 27.83
C GLN A 302 -16.99 26.15 29.21
N TRP A 303 -16.10 26.15 30.19
CA TRP A 303 -16.39 25.97 31.60
C TRP A 303 -16.00 27.25 32.35
N LYS A 304 -16.80 27.64 33.33
CA LYS A 304 -16.51 28.79 34.18
C LYS A 304 -15.56 28.37 35.29
N ASN A 305 -14.31 28.83 35.23
CA ASN A 305 -13.32 28.53 36.25
C ASN A 305 -13.65 29.29 37.54
N ARG A 306 -13.85 28.57 38.65
CA ARG A 306 -14.21 29.20 39.94
C ARG A 306 -13.10 30.04 40.56
N GLU A 307 -11.83 29.77 40.25
CA GLU A 307 -10.70 30.49 40.83
C GLU A 307 -10.44 31.83 40.14
N SER A 308 -10.59 31.89 38.82
CA SER A 308 -10.36 33.11 38.03
C SER A 308 -11.64 33.85 37.64
N ASP A 309 -12.81 33.22 37.83
CA ASP A 309 -14.13 33.66 37.32
C ASP A 309 -14.21 33.81 35.79
N ASP A 310 -13.20 33.32 35.07
CA ASP A 310 -13.11 33.38 33.60
C ASP A 310 -13.70 32.13 32.93
N TRP A 311 -14.16 32.31 31.69
CA TRP A 311 -14.56 31.21 30.81
C TRP A 311 -13.35 30.59 30.13
N VAL A 312 -13.06 29.33 30.45
CA VAL A 312 -11.94 28.56 29.89
C VAL A 312 -12.45 27.41 29.02
N PRO A 313 -11.63 26.87 28.09
CA PRO A 313 -12.01 25.73 27.27
C PRO A 313 -12.41 24.49 28.10
N TYR A 314 -13.48 23.79 27.69
CA TYR A 314 -13.95 22.56 28.35
C TYR A 314 -12.88 21.46 28.54
N PRO A 315 -11.90 21.26 27.63
CA PRO A 315 -10.82 20.32 27.89
C PRO A 315 -9.98 20.64 29.14
N ASP A 316 -9.88 21.91 29.54
CA ASP A 316 -9.17 22.27 30.77
C ASP A 316 -9.95 21.89 32.03
N PHE A 317 -11.29 21.95 31.98
CA PHE A 317 -12.13 21.41 33.04
C PHE A 317 -11.88 19.91 33.23
N LEU A 318 -11.86 19.14 32.13
CA LEU A 318 -11.58 17.69 32.20
C LEU A 318 -10.18 17.41 32.75
N ARG A 319 -9.16 18.18 32.33
CA ARG A 319 -7.79 18.10 32.89
C ARG A 319 -7.75 18.43 34.39
N HIS A 320 -8.55 19.40 34.83
CA HIS A 320 -8.66 19.81 36.22
C HIS A 320 -9.25 18.69 37.09
N ILE A 321 -10.42 18.14 36.73
CA ILE A 321 -11.12 17.15 37.56
C ILE A 321 -10.38 15.81 37.66
N VAL A 322 -9.58 15.42 36.66
CA VAL A 322 -8.79 14.17 36.70
C VAL A 322 -7.41 14.33 37.31
N ASN A 323 -7.01 15.56 37.65
CA ASN A 323 -5.64 15.90 38.02
C ASN A 323 -4.62 15.39 36.97
N TRP A 324 -4.67 16.02 35.79
CA TRP A 324 -3.95 15.58 34.58
C TRP A 324 -2.48 15.24 34.79
N ASN A 325 -1.74 16.04 35.57
CA ASN A 325 -0.33 15.79 35.86
C ASN A 325 -0.11 14.52 36.69
N VAL A 326 -1.02 14.20 37.63
CA VAL A 326 -0.96 12.95 38.40
C VAL A 326 -1.26 11.75 37.51
N VAL A 327 -2.24 11.87 36.61
CA VAL A 327 -2.55 10.84 35.61
C VAL A 327 -1.33 10.57 34.72
N ALA A 328 -0.75 11.61 34.11
CA ALA A 328 0.42 11.49 33.25
C ALA A 328 1.59 10.80 33.99
N ARG A 329 1.84 11.21 35.24
CA ARG A 329 2.86 10.60 36.09
C ARG A 329 2.66 9.12 36.37
N ARG A 330 1.43 8.71 36.67
CA ARG A 330 1.12 7.29 36.93
C ARG A 330 1.19 6.47 35.65
N VAL A 331 0.69 6.99 34.53
CA VAL A 331 0.84 6.35 33.21
C VAL A 331 2.31 6.20 32.86
N ARG A 332 3.15 7.22 33.08
CA ARG A 332 4.60 7.13 32.88
C ARG A 332 5.25 6.06 33.75
N GLN A 333 4.91 6.00 35.04
CA GLN A 333 5.43 4.98 35.95
C GLN A 333 5.07 3.57 35.48
N ASN A 334 3.84 3.38 35.02
CA ASN A 334 3.41 2.11 34.46
C ASN A 334 4.16 1.76 33.17
N LEU A 335 4.29 2.71 32.25
CA LEU A 335 5.03 2.53 31.00
C LEU A 335 6.50 2.19 31.23
N LYS A 336 7.14 2.76 32.26
CA LYS A 336 8.51 2.36 32.67
C LYS A 336 8.58 0.91 33.14
N ARG A 337 7.56 0.43 33.87
CA ARG A 337 7.47 -0.98 34.27
C ARG A 337 7.34 -1.87 33.03
N VAL A 338 6.42 -1.53 32.13
CA VAL A 338 6.21 -2.23 30.85
C VAL A 338 7.48 -2.25 29.99
N GLU A 339 8.21 -1.13 29.89
CA GLU A 339 9.49 -1.04 29.19
C GLU A 339 10.55 -1.92 29.84
N SER A 340 10.62 -1.95 31.18
CA SER A 340 11.53 -2.81 31.93
C SER A 340 11.21 -4.29 31.73
N GLU A 341 9.94 -4.68 31.76
CA GLU A 341 9.52 -6.06 31.48
C GLU A 341 9.91 -6.49 30.06
N LEU A 342 9.72 -5.62 29.06
CA LEU A 342 10.15 -5.88 27.69
C LEU A 342 11.67 -6.02 27.60
N ASN A 343 12.43 -5.18 28.30
CA ASN A 343 13.89 -5.27 28.36
C ASN A 343 14.35 -6.57 29.00
N GLU A 344 13.74 -7.00 30.11
CA GLU A 344 14.11 -8.26 30.77
C GLU A 344 13.72 -9.49 29.93
N ALA A 345 12.56 -9.47 29.27
CA ALA A 345 12.17 -10.52 28.33
C ALA A 345 13.14 -10.61 27.14
N GLU A 346 13.58 -9.46 26.61
CA GLU A 346 14.56 -9.37 25.54
C GLU A 346 15.94 -9.86 25.99
N LYS A 347 16.41 -9.48 27.19
CA LYS A 347 17.64 -10.01 27.78
C LYS A 347 17.58 -11.52 27.96
N LYS A 348 16.46 -12.05 28.46
CA LYS A 348 16.28 -13.50 28.64
C LYS A 348 16.30 -14.24 27.30
N ALA A 349 15.67 -13.68 26.26
CA ALA A 349 15.62 -14.30 24.94
C ALA A 349 16.95 -14.20 24.19
N LEU A 350 17.64 -13.06 24.28
CA LEU A 350 18.82 -12.76 23.47
C LEU A 350 20.15 -12.96 24.21
N GLY A 351 20.17 -12.98 25.54
CA GLY A 351 21.39 -13.10 26.35
C GLY A 351 22.10 -11.78 26.70
N TRP A 352 21.49 -10.62 26.38
CA TRP A 352 22.13 -9.31 26.47
C TRP A 352 22.66 -8.95 27.88
N ALA A 353 23.98 -8.73 27.97
CA ALA A 353 24.64 -8.31 29.22
C ALA A 353 24.61 -6.78 29.48
N LYS A 354 24.46 -5.94 28.44
CA LYS A 354 24.43 -4.46 28.57
C LYS A 354 23.10 -3.86 28.11
N ARG A 355 22.67 -2.79 28.79
CA ARG A 355 21.61 -1.90 28.29
C ARG A 355 22.17 -1.12 27.12
N SER A 356 21.63 -1.30 25.92
CA SER A 356 21.89 -0.41 24.79
C SER A 356 20.61 0.32 24.39
N PHE A 357 20.70 1.64 24.36
CA PHE A 357 19.61 2.58 24.06
C PHE A 357 19.76 3.18 22.67
N ALA A 358 20.15 2.38 21.67
CA ALA A 358 20.16 2.86 20.30
C ALA A 358 18.73 3.14 19.85
N SER A 359 18.33 4.41 19.89
CA SER A 359 17.05 4.87 19.40
C SER A 359 17.18 5.14 17.91
N ILE A 360 16.97 4.11 17.09
CA ILE A 360 16.80 4.29 15.65
C ILE A 360 15.39 4.81 15.39
N GLU A 361 15.29 5.97 14.76
CA GLU A 361 13.99 6.55 14.41
C GLU A 361 13.31 5.71 13.31
N PRO A 362 12.12 5.16 13.56
CA PRO A 362 11.44 4.27 12.63
C PRO A 362 10.69 5.05 11.54
N ARG A 363 10.65 4.46 10.34
CA ARG A 363 9.91 4.96 9.18
C ARG A 363 8.60 4.20 9.03
N VAL A 364 7.55 4.90 8.64
CA VAL A 364 6.22 4.34 8.39
C VAL A 364 5.72 4.78 7.02
N ARG A 365 5.18 3.82 6.28
CA ARG A 365 4.45 4.10 5.05
C ARG A 365 2.98 4.28 5.38
N VAL A 366 2.41 5.42 5.01
CA VAL A 366 1.03 5.76 5.36
C VAL A 366 0.14 5.68 4.13
N SER A 367 -0.98 4.97 4.26
CA SER A 367 -2.03 4.89 3.25
C SER A 367 -3.41 4.94 3.89
N ASP A 368 -4.41 5.42 3.17
CA ASP A 368 -5.80 5.33 3.62
C ASP A 368 -6.34 3.94 3.24
N LEU A 369 -7.07 3.28 4.14
CA LEU A 369 -7.52 1.89 3.95
C LEU A 369 -8.42 1.69 2.71
N GLN A 370 -9.01 2.77 2.18
CA GLN A 370 -9.99 2.74 1.10
C GLN A 370 -9.47 3.30 -0.24
N THR A 371 -8.29 3.94 -0.29
CA THR A 371 -7.77 4.54 -1.52
C THR A 371 -6.39 4.01 -1.86
N THR A 372 -6.24 3.49 -3.07
CA THR A 372 -4.94 3.16 -3.67
C THR A 372 -4.31 4.43 -4.22
N GLY A 373 -3.79 5.27 -3.34
CA GLY A 373 -3.04 6.49 -3.67
C GLY A 373 -1.52 6.28 -3.52
N ASN A 374 -0.75 7.32 -3.86
CA ASN A 374 0.69 7.32 -3.63
C ASN A 374 0.96 7.26 -2.11
N GLU A 375 1.67 6.24 -1.64
CA GLU A 375 1.86 5.97 -0.20
C GLU A 375 3.17 6.62 0.29
N PRO A 376 3.15 7.83 0.89
CA PRO A 376 4.36 8.45 1.37
C PRO A 376 4.98 7.65 2.51
N THR A 377 6.30 7.49 2.47
CA THR A 377 7.08 7.01 3.61
C THR A 377 7.50 8.23 4.43
N ILE A 378 7.05 8.28 5.67
CA ILE A 378 7.26 9.37 6.61
C ILE A 378 7.96 8.87 7.88
N LEU A 379 8.51 9.79 8.66
CA LEU A 379 9.01 9.46 9.99
C LEU A 379 7.84 9.23 10.95
N PHE A 380 8.01 8.35 11.94
CA PHE A 380 6.95 8.10 12.92
C PHE A 380 6.59 9.35 13.74
N ASP A 381 7.54 10.25 14.00
CA ASP A 381 7.24 11.52 14.66
C ASP A 381 6.30 12.42 13.82
N GLN A 382 6.33 12.31 12.48
CA GLN A 382 5.37 13.00 11.61
C GLN A 382 3.97 12.37 11.71
N LEU A 383 3.87 11.03 11.85
CA LEU A 383 2.60 10.36 12.13
C LEU A 383 2.02 10.80 13.48
N LYS A 384 2.86 10.97 14.51
CA LYS A 384 2.43 11.52 15.80
C LYS A 384 1.87 12.94 15.67
N GLN A 385 2.51 13.79 14.87
CA GLN A 385 2.00 15.14 14.61
C GLN A 385 0.65 15.12 13.89
N ASP A 386 0.44 14.18 12.95
CA ASP A 386 -0.88 13.97 12.33
C ASP A 386 -1.91 13.57 13.39
N ILE A 387 -1.61 12.57 14.24
CA ILE A 387 -2.48 12.15 15.35
C ILE A 387 -2.83 13.34 16.26
N ASP A 388 -1.84 14.14 16.68
CA ASP A 388 -2.05 15.31 17.54
C ASP A 388 -2.94 16.36 16.87
N LYS A 389 -2.69 16.66 15.59
CA LYS A 389 -3.53 17.57 14.79
C LYS A 389 -4.97 17.06 14.70
N ARG A 390 -5.17 15.75 14.63
CA ARG A 390 -6.50 15.14 14.59
C ARG A 390 -7.20 15.13 15.95
N LEU A 391 -6.45 15.08 17.04
CA LEU A 391 -6.99 15.23 18.39
C LEU A 391 -7.39 16.68 18.70
N SER A 392 -6.65 17.66 18.17
CA SER A 392 -6.98 19.09 18.34
C SER A 392 -8.11 19.57 17.44
N THR A 393 -8.36 18.91 16.30
CA THR A 393 -9.45 19.25 15.39
C THR A 393 -10.68 18.37 15.63
N ARG A 394 -11.81 19.00 15.95
CA ARG A 394 -13.10 18.28 16.05
C ARG A 394 -13.57 17.91 14.64
N GLY A 395 -13.19 16.70 14.19
CA GLY A 395 -13.62 16.14 12.91
C GLY A 395 -15.03 15.53 12.98
N PRO A 396 -15.65 15.25 11.82
CA PRO A 396 -16.98 14.62 11.75
C PRO A 396 -16.95 13.10 12.03
N SER A 397 -15.77 12.51 12.22
CA SER A 397 -15.58 11.07 12.30
C SER A 397 -14.46 10.69 13.26
N THR A 398 -14.63 9.56 13.95
CA THR A 398 -13.58 8.91 14.74
C THR A 398 -12.47 8.45 13.81
N ARG A 399 -11.20 8.60 14.21
CA ARG A 399 -10.07 8.11 13.40
C ARG A 399 -9.44 6.87 13.99
N ILE A 400 -9.16 5.91 13.13
CA ILE A 400 -8.48 4.68 13.49
C ILE A 400 -7.20 4.55 12.64
N TYR A 401 -6.06 4.47 13.33
CA TYR A 401 -4.76 4.21 12.73
C TYR A 401 -4.36 2.77 12.99
N PHE A 402 -4.09 2.03 11.93
CA PHE A 402 -3.56 0.67 12.00
C PHE A 402 -2.06 0.68 11.83
N VAL A 403 -1.33 0.40 12.91
CA VAL A 403 0.12 0.20 12.87
C VAL A 403 0.39 -1.25 12.46
N SER A 404 0.76 -1.45 11.19
CA SER A 404 1.02 -2.77 10.62
C SER A 404 2.51 -2.99 10.38
N GLY A 405 2.90 -4.25 10.18
CA GLY A 405 4.27 -4.62 9.85
C GLY A 405 4.58 -6.02 10.34
N GLU A 406 5.68 -6.60 9.85
CA GLU A 406 6.09 -7.96 10.19
C GLU A 406 6.46 -8.15 11.68
N ALA A 407 6.52 -9.40 12.12
CA ALA A 407 6.94 -9.70 13.48
C ALA A 407 8.42 -9.33 13.69
N GLY A 408 8.71 -8.60 14.76
CA GLY A 408 10.09 -8.15 15.04
C GLY A 408 10.47 -6.78 14.47
N ILE A 409 9.55 -6.13 13.73
CA ILE A 409 9.76 -4.78 13.17
C ILE A 409 9.76 -3.65 14.22
N GLY A 410 9.35 -3.94 15.46
CA GLY A 410 9.41 -2.99 16.58
C GLY A 410 8.11 -2.27 16.93
N LYS A 411 6.93 -2.68 16.44
CA LYS A 411 5.61 -2.06 16.73
C LYS A 411 5.35 -1.79 18.23
N THR A 412 5.56 -2.79 19.09
CA THR A 412 5.37 -2.64 20.54
C THR A 412 6.31 -1.58 21.13
N ARG A 413 7.59 -1.61 20.76
CA ARG A 413 8.58 -0.61 21.23
C ARG A 413 8.23 0.78 20.75
N LEU A 414 7.80 0.90 19.50
CA LEU A 414 7.32 2.15 18.90
C LEU A 414 6.22 2.80 19.74
N MET A 415 5.16 2.05 20.05
CA MET A 415 4.01 2.53 20.79
C MET A 415 4.34 2.86 22.25
N VAL A 416 5.09 1.99 22.93
CA VAL A 416 5.51 2.21 24.32
C VAL A 416 6.40 3.46 24.42
N ASN A 417 7.39 3.61 23.53
CA ASN A 417 8.27 4.77 23.53
C ASN A 417 7.51 6.07 23.23
N ALA A 418 6.57 6.03 22.29
CA ALA A 418 5.72 7.17 21.96
C ALA A 418 4.86 7.60 23.16
N ALA A 419 4.22 6.64 23.83
CA ALA A 419 3.40 6.91 25.00
C ALA A 419 4.23 7.40 26.19
N LEU A 420 5.40 6.80 26.41
CA LEU A 420 6.29 7.15 27.51
C LEU A 420 6.81 8.58 27.34
N ARG A 421 7.29 8.92 26.14
CA ARG A 421 7.76 10.28 25.81
C ARG A 421 6.64 11.30 25.97
N ARG A 422 5.42 10.99 25.51
CA ARG A 422 4.27 11.88 25.67
C ARG A 422 3.92 12.14 27.14
N ALA A 423 3.97 11.10 27.98
CA ALA A 423 3.71 11.26 29.41
C ALA A 423 4.77 12.16 30.11
N TYR A 424 6.04 12.07 29.70
CA TYR A 424 7.08 13.00 30.15
C TYR A 424 6.82 14.44 29.69
N GLU A 425 6.49 14.64 28.42
CA GLU A 425 6.21 15.96 27.86
C GLU A 425 5.09 16.67 28.64
N ILE A 426 4.02 15.94 29.00
CA ILE A 426 2.91 16.48 29.79
C ILE A 426 3.33 16.82 31.22
N GLU A 427 4.23 16.05 31.85
CA GLU A 427 4.76 16.38 33.18
C GLU A 427 5.64 17.63 33.19
N GLU A 428 6.31 17.93 32.08
CA GLU A 428 7.16 19.11 31.90
C GLU A 428 6.38 20.36 31.46
N GLU A 429 5.11 20.22 31.06
CA GLU A 429 4.25 21.35 30.70
C GLU A 429 4.01 22.28 31.91
N ASP A 430 4.36 23.55 31.76
CA ASP A 430 4.05 24.57 32.77
C ASP A 430 2.55 24.91 32.73
N LYS A 431 1.99 25.29 33.89
CA LYS A 431 0.62 25.81 34.03
C LYS A 431 0.36 27.03 33.14
N SER A 432 1.41 27.80 32.82
CA SER A 432 1.37 28.95 31.90
C SER A 432 1.22 28.57 30.42
N THR A 433 1.39 27.30 30.06
CA THR A 433 1.22 26.81 28.69
C THR A 433 -0.22 27.04 28.21
N PRO A 434 -0.43 27.77 27.09
CA PRO A 434 -1.76 27.98 26.53
C PRO A 434 -2.50 26.67 26.30
N SER A 435 -3.80 26.64 26.58
CA SER A 435 -4.62 25.41 26.54
C SER A 435 -4.61 24.69 25.20
N GLU A 436 -4.47 25.46 24.11
CA GLU A 436 -4.36 24.99 22.72
C GLU A 436 -3.01 24.33 22.41
N ALA A 437 -1.96 24.64 23.19
CA ALA A 437 -0.62 24.10 23.04
C ALA A 437 -0.33 22.89 23.96
N ARG A 438 -1.24 22.59 24.91
CA ARG A 438 -1.11 21.45 25.83
C ARG A 438 -1.38 20.13 25.11
N ARG A 439 -0.51 19.13 25.32
CA ARG A 439 -0.51 17.89 24.53
C ARG A 439 -1.53 16.86 25.05
N PRO A 440 -2.07 16.02 24.15
CA PRO A 440 -2.92 14.90 24.55
C PRO A 440 -2.09 13.71 25.04
N LEU A 441 -2.63 12.91 25.95
CA LEU A 441 -1.99 11.72 26.49
C LEU A 441 -2.17 10.52 25.56
N TYR A 442 -1.13 9.72 25.41
CA TYR A 442 -1.23 8.42 24.73
C TYR A 442 -1.42 7.33 25.76
N PHE A 443 -2.64 6.78 25.81
CA PHE A 443 -3.00 5.74 26.77
C PHE A 443 -2.74 4.37 26.16
N TYR A 444 -1.58 3.79 26.50
CA TYR A 444 -1.14 2.49 26.01
C TYR A 444 -1.83 1.34 26.75
N VAL A 445 -2.30 0.38 25.99
CA VAL A 445 -2.95 -0.84 26.45
C VAL A 445 -2.39 -2.02 25.69
N ARG A 446 -1.96 -3.05 26.42
CA ARG A 446 -1.42 -4.29 25.85
C ARG A 446 -2.52 -5.35 25.83
N SER A 447 -2.77 -5.94 24.66
CA SER A 447 -3.78 -6.99 24.48
C SER A 447 -3.22 -8.42 24.64
N THR A 448 -1.90 -8.58 24.59
CA THR A 448 -1.23 -9.88 24.67
C THR A 448 -1.44 -10.55 26.03
N GLY A 449 -1.86 -11.82 26.06
CA GLY A 449 -2.17 -12.58 27.30
C GLY A 449 -3.65 -12.55 27.72
N HIS A 450 -4.44 -11.60 27.22
CA HIS A 450 -5.86 -11.44 27.55
C HIS A 450 -6.79 -12.01 26.48
N ALA A 451 -6.49 -13.23 26.01
CA ALA A 451 -7.12 -13.87 24.87
C ALA A 451 -8.66 -13.88 24.92
N THR A 452 -9.27 -14.05 26.09
CA THR A 452 -10.73 -14.18 26.27
C THR A 452 -11.41 -12.91 26.80
N ALA A 453 -10.64 -11.87 27.12
CA ALA A 453 -11.18 -10.64 27.69
C ALA A 453 -11.87 -9.79 26.61
N SER A 454 -12.74 -8.87 27.01
CA SER A 454 -13.25 -7.82 26.10
C SER A 454 -12.31 -6.62 26.08
N LEU A 455 -12.35 -5.78 25.04
CA LEU A 455 -11.49 -4.58 24.97
C LEU A 455 -11.74 -3.64 26.16
N ASP A 456 -13.00 -3.54 26.60
CA ASP A 456 -13.40 -2.82 27.81
C ASP A 456 -12.74 -3.38 29.08
N THR A 457 -12.59 -4.70 29.19
CA THR A 457 -11.91 -5.36 30.33
C THR A 457 -10.43 -5.01 30.37
N VAL A 458 -9.74 -5.10 29.22
CA VAL A 458 -8.29 -4.82 29.14
C VAL A 458 -7.99 -3.34 29.42
N ILE A 459 -8.79 -2.44 28.83
CA ILE A 459 -8.66 -1.00 29.07
C ILE A 459 -9.03 -0.66 30.52
N GLY A 460 -10.07 -1.29 31.08
CA GLY A 460 -10.46 -1.13 32.48
C GLY A 460 -9.37 -1.55 33.47
N ALA A 461 -8.67 -2.65 33.18
CA ALA A 461 -7.52 -3.08 33.97
C ALA A 461 -6.38 -2.04 33.92
N ALA A 462 -6.00 -1.58 32.71
CA ALA A 462 -4.99 -0.54 32.55
C ALA A 462 -5.40 0.80 33.20
N ALA A 463 -6.68 1.17 33.16
CA ALA A 463 -7.20 2.37 33.81
C ALA A 463 -7.11 2.25 35.34
N THR A 464 -7.41 1.08 35.90
CA THR A 464 -7.32 0.81 37.34
C THR A 464 -5.89 1.00 37.86
N GLU A 465 -4.86 0.66 37.08
CA GLU A 465 -3.46 0.91 37.45
C GLU A 465 -3.14 2.41 37.62
N THR A 466 -3.91 3.30 36.99
CA THR A 466 -3.76 4.75 37.19
C THR A 466 -4.40 5.25 38.49
N GLN A 467 -5.22 4.44 39.17
CA GLN A 467 -5.99 4.73 40.39
C GLN A 467 -6.94 5.95 40.34
N ASN A 468 -6.86 6.80 39.32
CA ASN A 468 -7.68 8.00 39.13
C ASN A 468 -8.67 7.88 37.97
N LEU A 469 -8.47 6.90 37.09
CA LEU A 469 -9.30 6.71 35.91
C LEU A 469 -10.03 5.38 35.97
N LYS A 470 -11.30 5.43 35.57
CA LYS A 470 -12.15 4.29 35.23
C LYS A 470 -12.32 4.25 33.71
N LEU A 471 -12.83 3.12 33.21
CA LEU A 471 -13.11 2.90 31.79
C LEU A 471 -13.92 4.04 31.13
N GLN A 472 -14.97 4.53 31.82
CA GLN A 472 -15.83 5.60 31.30
C GLN A 472 -15.09 6.94 31.23
N ASN A 473 -14.15 7.21 32.15
CA ASN A 473 -13.32 8.41 32.10
C ASN A 473 -12.45 8.40 30.83
N ILE A 474 -11.86 7.24 30.49
CA ILE A 474 -11.07 7.10 29.25
C ILE A 474 -11.93 7.40 28.02
N LYS A 475 -13.17 6.86 27.95
CA LYS A 475 -14.09 7.13 26.84
C LYS A 475 -14.38 8.64 26.70
N ALA A 476 -14.69 9.33 27.80
CA ALA A 476 -14.91 10.77 27.79
C ALA A 476 -13.66 11.59 27.38
N LEU A 477 -12.48 11.22 27.89
CA LEU A 477 -11.22 11.89 27.54
C LEU A 477 -10.85 11.71 26.06
N CYS A 478 -11.10 10.53 25.49
CA CYS A 478 -10.88 10.28 24.06
C CYS A 478 -11.81 11.11 23.18
N ARG A 479 -13.12 11.17 23.51
CA ARG A 479 -14.11 11.99 22.77
C ARG A 479 -13.74 13.48 22.72
N ASN A 480 -13.07 13.97 23.78
CA ASN A 480 -12.67 15.37 23.92
C ASN A 480 -11.23 15.63 23.42
N GLY A 481 -10.60 14.68 22.72
CA GLY A 481 -9.27 14.88 22.13
C GLY A 481 -8.13 14.96 23.15
N LEU A 482 -8.37 14.61 24.42
CA LEU A 482 -7.36 14.64 25.48
C LEU A 482 -6.55 13.35 25.54
N VAL A 483 -7.10 12.24 25.08
CA VAL A 483 -6.45 10.93 25.03
C VAL A 483 -6.52 10.35 23.63
N ALA A 484 -5.40 9.83 23.12
CA ALA A 484 -5.41 8.81 22.07
C ALA A 484 -5.22 7.43 22.69
N LEU A 485 -6.08 6.49 22.31
CA LEU A 485 -6.03 5.11 22.79
C LEU A 485 -5.07 4.30 21.92
N LEU A 486 -4.02 3.74 22.50
CA LEU A 486 -3.01 2.92 21.82
C LEU A 486 -3.19 1.45 22.24
N VAL A 487 -3.69 0.61 21.34
CA VAL A 487 -3.96 -0.82 21.59
C VAL A 487 -2.91 -1.67 20.86
N ASP A 488 -2.08 -2.39 21.60
CA ASP A 488 -0.98 -3.19 21.06
C ASP A 488 -1.29 -4.69 21.07
N GLY A 489 -1.15 -5.36 19.92
CA GLY A 489 -1.41 -6.79 19.74
C GLY A 489 -2.89 -7.13 19.55
N PHE A 490 -3.63 -6.31 18.80
CA PHE A 490 -5.08 -6.43 18.67
C PHE A 490 -5.54 -7.70 17.92
N ASP A 491 -4.69 -8.26 17.06
CA ASP A 491 -4.95 -9.55 16.42
C ASP A 491 -4.96 -10.72 17.41
N GLU A 492 -4.20 -10.65 18.50
CA GLU A 492 -4.20 -11.67 19.55
C GLU A 492 -5.54 -11.74 20.32
N PHE A 493 -6.25 -10.61 20.36
CA PHE A 493 -7.58 -10.46 20.96
C PHE A 493 -8.67 -11.13 20.10
N LEU A 494 -8.55 -11.08 18.78
CA LEU A 494 -9.57 -11.61 17.85
C LEU A 494 -9.51 -13.13 17.67
N GLY A 495 -8.36 -13.74 17.98
CA GLY A 495 -8.17 -15.20 17.87
C GLY A 495 -9.08 -16.04 18.78
N SER A 496 -9.78 -15.46 19.76
CA SER A 496 -10.73 -16.17 20.63
C SER A 496 -12.20 -16.04 20.19
N ALA A 497 -12.58 -14.86 19.69
CA ALA A 497 -13.93 -14.50 19.28
C ALA A 497 -14.27 -14.93 17.84
N GLY A 498 -13.27 -15.32 17.05
CA GLY A 498 -13.42 -15.60 15.63
C GLY A 498 -13.31 -14.32 14.80
N TYR A 499 -12.55 -14.38 13.71
CA TYR A 499 -12.26 -13.21 12.85
C TYR A 499 -13.46 -12.70 12.04
N ASP A 500 -14.57 -13.45 12.03
CA ASP A 500 -15.77 -13.11 11.26
C ASP A 500 -16.44 -11.80 11.76
N ASN A 501 -16.04 -11.28 12.92
CA ASN A 501 -16.49 -10.00 13.47
C ASN A 501 -15.34 -9.08 13.95
N ALA A 502 -14.30 -8.91 13.14
CA ALA A 502 -13.18 -8.01 13.44
C ALA A 502 -13.62 -6.56 13.76
N LEU A 503 -14.67 -6.05 13.09
CA LEU A 503 -15.24 -4.73 13.36
C LEU A 503 -15.96 -4.67 14.70
N GLY A 504 -16.71 -5.71 15.08
CA GLY A 504 -17.47 -5.75 16.32
C GLY A 504 -16.63 -5.65 17.59
N ALA A 505 -15.34 -5.96 17.53
CA ALA A 505 -14.42 -5.74 18.64
C ALA A 505 -14.13 -4.24 18.91
N LEU A 506 -14.13 -3.41 17.86
CA LEU A 506 -13.94 -1.96 17.96
C LEU A 506 -15.27 -1.18 17.96
N GLU A 507 -16.35 -1.77 17.46
CA GLU A 507 -17.65 -1.11 17.31
C GLU A 507 -18.17 -0.45 18.60
N PRO A 508 -18.12 -1.07 19.79
CA PRO A 508 -18.55 -0.40 21.03
C PRO A 508 -17.73 0.85 21.34
N TRP A 509 -16.45 0.85 20.99
CA TRP A 509 -15.57 2.00 21.16
C TRP A 509 -15.83 3.07 20.11
N ILE A 510 -16.01 2.68 18.85
CA ILE A 510 -16.41 3.59 17.76
C ILE A 510 -17.71 4.30 18.12
N LYS A 511 -18.72 3.56 18.58
CA LYS A 511 -20.02 4.11 19.00
C LYS A 511 -19.87 5.00 20.24
N ALA A 512 -19.10 4.57 21.23
CA ALA A 512 -18.83 5.39 22.42
C ALA A 512 -18.00 6.65 22.12
N MET A 513 -17.23 6.64 21.04
CA MET A 513 -16.48 7.78 20.52
C MET A 513 -17.36 8.78 19.75
N ASP A 514 -18.54 8.37 19.28
CA ASP A 514 -19.55 9.21 18.63
C ASP A 514 -18.97 10.18 17.58
N GLY A 515 -18.22 9.62 16.63
CA GLY A 515 -17.58 10.38 15.55
C GLY A 515 -16.40 11.25 15.99
N ARG A 516 -15.85 11.05 17.19
CA ARG A 516 -14.75 11.86 17.76
C ARG A 516 -13.59 10.99 18.23
N GLY A 517 -12.43 11.59 18.50
CA GLY A 517 -11.28 10.89 19.09
C GLY A 517 -10.44 10.04 18.10
N VAL A 518 -9.34 9.51 18.62
CA VAL A 518 -8.36 8.73 17.86
C VAL A 518 -8.04 7.41 18.56
N ILE A 519 -8.11 6.32 17.82
CA ILE A 519 -7.69 4.98 18.24
C ILE A 519 -6.52 4.54 17.35
N VAL A 520 -5.43 4.09 17.96
CA VAL A 520 -4.26 3.55 17.29
C VAL A 520 -4.16 2.07 17.66
N VAL A 521 -4.20 1.19 16.67
CA VAL A 521 -4.26 -0.26 16.86
C VAL A 521 -3.08 -0.91 16.16
N SER A 522 -2.30 -1.75 16.85
CA SER A 522 -1.27 -2.57 16.21
C SER A 522 -1.80 -3.97 15.88
N ALA A 523 -1.44 -4.48 14.70
CA ALA A 523 -1.74 -5.84 14.28
C ALA A 523 -0.54 -6.46 13.55
N ARG A 524 -0.39 -7.79 13.58
CA ARG A 524 0.70 -8.49 12.90
C ARG A 524 0.41 -8.78 11.43
N SER A 525 -0.85 -8.95 11.05
CA SER A 525 -1.22 -9.47 9.72
C SER A 525 -2.00 -8.49 8.85
N SER A 526 -1.72 -8.53 7.55
CA SER A 526 -2.57 -7.92 6.51
C SER A 526 -3.98 -8.52 6.53
N TYR A 527 -4.09 -9.79 6.94
CA TYR A 527 -5.34 -10.52 7.18
C TYR A 527 -6.35 -9.75 8.04
N TYR A 528 -5.92 -9.23 9.20
CA TYR A 528 -6.81 -8.45 10.05
C TYR A 528 -7.34 -7.22 9.31
N LEU A 529 -6.49 -6.50 8.58
CA LEU A 529 -6.89 -5.32 7.81
C LEU A 529 -7.85 -5.69 6.67
N ASN A 530 -7.67 -6.84 6.03
CA ASN A 530 -8.54 -7.35 4.98
C ASN A 530 -9.92 -7.77 5.52
N GLN A 531 -9.96 -8.46 6.67
CA GLN A 531 -11.21 -8.84 7.34
C GLN A 531 -11.96 -7.63 7.91
N TYR A 532 -11.21 -6.71 8.50
CA TYR A 532 -11.73 -5.45 9.01
C TYR A 532 -12.29 -4.58 7.87
N SER A 533 -11.55 -4.41 6.77
CA SER A 533 -12.03 -3.65 5.60
C SER A 533 -13.24 -4.31 4.93
N SER A 534 -13.31 -5.64 4.89
CA SER A 534 -14.47 -6.37 4.37
C SER A 534 -15.70 -6.19 5.26
N SER A 535 -15.54 -6.29 6.58
CA SER A 535 -16.62 -6.02 7.55
C SER A 535 -17.09 -4.56 7.49
N LEU A 536 -16.16 -3.61 7.36
CA LEU A 536 -16.47 -2.20 7.17
C LEU A 536 -17.28 -1.95 5.89
N ARG A 537 -16.91 -2.55 4.76
CA ARG A 537 -17.65 -2.37 3.49
C ARG A 537 -19.09 -2.87 3.59
N LYS A 538 -19.33 -3.95 4.35
CA LYS A 538 -20.68 -4.47 4.63
C LYS A 538 -21.49 -3.50 5.50
N GLU A 539 -20.88 -2.91 6.52
CA GLU A 539 -21.57 -2.01 7.46
C GLU A 539 -21.72 -0.58 6.92
N GLN A 540 -20.81 -0.10 6.07
CA GLN A 540 -20.93 1.21 5.40
C GLN A 540 -22.17 1.31 4.50
N GLN A 541 -22.68 0.19 3.98
CA GLN A 541 -23.96 0.14 3.27
C GLN A 541 -25.17 0.46 4.17
N ARG A 542 -25.01 0.41 5.51
CA ARG A 542 -26.05 0.68 6.51
C ARG A 542 -25.99 2.09 7.11
N GLN A 543 -25.00 2.92 6.74
CA GLN A 543 -24.82 4.33 7.14
C GLN A 543 -24.62 4.65 8.64
N ASP A 544 -24.36 3.66 9.51
CA ASP A 544 -24.46 3.85 10.97
C ASP A 544 -23.14 4.21 11.70
N LEU A 545 -21.98 4.21 11.01
CA LEU A 545 -20.67 4.42 11.63
C LEU A 545 -19.85 5.54 10.97
N MET A 546 -19.54 6.60 11.73
CA MET A 546 -18.73 7.75 11.30
C MET A 546 -17.24 7.54 11.61
N VAL A 547 -16.51 6.82 10.74
CA VAL A 547 -15.10 6.47 10.99
C VAL A 547 -14.20 6.61 9.76
N GLU A 548 -13.03 7.21 9.96
CA GLU A 548 -11.92 7.27 9.00
C GLU A 548 -10.80 6.29 9.38
N HIS A 549 -10.22 5.60 8.39
CA HIS A 549 -9.22 4.54 8.62
C HIS A 549 -7.91 4.81 7.87
N ARG A 550 -6.80 4.75 8.58
CA ARG A 550 -5.44 4.85 8.04
C ARG A 550 -4.61 3.63 8.39
N VAL A 551 -3.74 3.22 7.49
CA VAL A 551 -2.73 2.18 7.71
C VAL A 551 -1.36 2.86 7.75
N ALA A 552 -0.60 2.58 8.80
CA ALA A 552 0.78 3.00 8.99
C ALA A 552 1.66 1.74 9.05
N ALA A 553 2.20 1.34 7.89
CA ALA A 553 3.05 0.17 7.77
C ALA A 553 4.49 0.51 8.17
N VAL A 554 4.94 -0.03 9.30
CA VAL A 554 6.32 0.12 9.79
C VAL A 554 7.28 -0.53 8.80
N GLN A 555 8.27 0.24 8.33
CA GLN A 555 9.25 -0.21 7.35
C GLN A 555 10.46 -0.85 8.04
N ARG A 556 11.15 -1.74 7.31
CA ARG A 556 12.47 -2.24 7.70
C ARG A 556 13.47 -1.09 7.80
N TRP A 557 14.49 -1.28 8.63
CA TRP A 557 15.65 -0.42 8.64
C TRP A 557 16.37 -0.51 7.29
N ASP A 558 16.74 0.66 6.76
CA ASP A 558 17.67 0.72 5.65
C ASP A 558 19.11 0.44 6.11
N SER A 559 20.04 0.36 5.14
CA SER A 559 21.45 0.11 5.41
C SER A 559 22.05 1.08 6.43
N ASP A 560 21.69 2.36 6.33
CA ASP A 560 22.27 3.43 7.16
C ASP A 560 21.78 3.32 8.61
N GLN A 561 20.52 2.94 8.79
CA GLN A 561 19.92 2.66 10.10
C GLN A 561 20.53 1.41 10.74
N VAL A 562 20.78 0.36 9.95
CA VAL A 562 21.47 -0.86 10.43
C VAL A 562 22.92 -0.55 10.82
N GLU A 563 23.67 0.14 9.97
CA GLU A 563 25.06 0.52 10.26
C GLU A 563 25.13 1.40 11.52
N SER A 564 24.27 2.41 11.62
CA SER A 564 24.17 3.29 12.79
C SER A 564 23.88 2.49 14.06
N PHE A 565 22.96 1.53 13.99
CA PHE A 565 22.65 0.63 15.10
C PHE A 565 23.88 -0.21 15.50
N LEU A 566 24.55 -0.86 14.54
CA LEU A 566 25.70 -1.72 14.81
C LEU A 566 26.88 -0.94 15.41
N ILE A 567 27.18 0.26 14.89
CA ILE A 567 28.21 1.16 15.44
C ILE A 567 27.91 1.52 16.90
N GLN A 568 26.66 1.88 17.20
CA GLN A 568 26.25 2.24 18.57
C GLN A 568 26.38 1.07 19.55
N HIS A 569 26.39 -0.17 19.06
CA HIS A 569 26.59 -1.39 19.86
C HIS A 569 28.05 -1.87 19.87
N GLY A 570 28.98 -1.11 19.28
CA GLY A 570 30.40 -1.47 19.24
C GLY A 570 30.71 -2.64 18.31
N VAL A 571 29.84 -2.93 17.33
CA VAL A 571 30.06 -3.96 16.33
C VAL A 571 30.91 -3.40 15.18
N ASP A 572 31.98 -4.11 14.81
CA ASP A 572 32.79 -3.79 13.64
C ASP A 572 32.00 -4.09 12.34
N LEU A 573 31.80 -3.06 11.51
CA LEU A 573 31.09 -3.17 10.23
C LEU A 573 31.77 -4.12 9.24
N LEU A 574 33.07 -4.43 9.41
CA LEU A 574 33.72 -5.46 8.60
C LEU A 574 33.04 -6.83 8.73
N LYS A 575 32.46 -7.14 9.91
CA LYS A 575 31.74 -8.39 10.16
C LYS A 575 30.39 -8.43 9.46
N GLU A 576 29.70 -7.29 9.37
CA GLU A 576 28.46 -7.17 8.58
C GLU A 576 28.78 -7.30 7.09
N ARG A 577 29.82 -6.63 6.60
CA ARG A 577 30.22 -6.66 5.19
C ARG A 577 30.69 -8.03 4.72
N ALA A 578 31.17 -8.87 5.64
CA ALA A 578 31.55 -10.25 5.38
C ALA A 578 30.33 -11.17 5.13
N LEU A 579 29.11 -10.75 5.52
CA LEU A 579 27.90 -11.51 5.24
C LEU A 579 27.53 -11.42 3.76
N GLU A 580 26.88 -12.47 3.26
CA GLU A 580 26.25 -12.45 1.94
C GLU A 580 25.17 -11.37 1.87
N LYS A 581 24.92 -10.83 0.67
CA LYS A 581 23.95 -9.74 0.47
C LYS A 581 22.55 -10.08 1.00
N ASN A 582 22.12 -11.34 0.84
CA ASN A 582 20.82 -11.80 1.30
C ASN A 582 20.73 -11.83 2.83
N ASP A 583 21.79 -12.25 3.51
CA ASP A 583 21.87 -12.28 4.97
C ASP A 583 21.92 -10.86 5.56
N ARG A 584 22.64 -9.93 4.90
CA ARG A 584 22.66 -8.51 5.30
C ARG A 584 21.28 -7.87 5.26
N ASN A 585 20.48 -8.18 4.24
CA ASN A 585 19.11 -7.66 4.12
C ASN A 585 18.20 -8.08 5.29
N LEU A 586 18.50 -9.20 5.97
CA LEU A 586 17.77 -9.63 7.17
C LEU A 586 17.98 -8.66 8.33
N LEU A 587 19.16 -8.04 8.44
CA LEU A 587 19.47 -7.09 9.50
C LEU A 587 18.61 -5.82 9.43
N GLY A 588 17.93 -5.58 8.30
CA GLY A 588 16.89 -4.55 8.23
C GLY A 588 15.73 -4.79 9.20
N LEU A 589 15.53 -6.01 9.69
CA LEU A 589 14.61 -6.27 10.80
C LEU A 589 15.29 -5.95 12.14
N PRO A 590 14.77 -5.01 12.95
CA PRO A 590 15.37 -4.61 14.22
C PRO A 590 15.68 -5.77 15.17
N PHE A 591 14.79 -6.77 15.21
CA PHE A 591 15.01 -7.97 15.99
C PHE A 591 16.25 -8.77 15.51
N PHE A 592 16.45 -8.93 14.20
CA PHE A 592 17.60 -9.67 13.66
C PHE A 592 18.90 -8.89 13.81
N ALA A 593 18.89 -7.57 13.61
CA ALA A 593 20.06 -6.72 13.90
C ALA A 593 20.54 -6.91 15.35
N ARG A 594 19.61 -6.98 16.31
CA ARG A 594 19.91 -7.20 17.73
C ARG A 594 20.47 -8.60 18.01
N VAL A 595 19.90 -9.64 17.41
CA VAL A 595 20.41 -11.01 17.53
C VAL A 595 21.83 -11.10 16.96
N PHE A 596 22.08 -10.51 15.79
CA PHE A 596 23.40 -10.48 15.16
C PHE A 596 24.43 -9.71 15.99
N ALA A 597 24.09 -8.53 16.50
CA ALA A 597 24.99 -7.76 17.34
C ALA A 597 25.42 -8.54 18.59
N GLU A 598 24.49 -9.28 19.19
CA GLU A 598 24.80 -10.11 20.37
C GLU A 598 25.59 -11.37 20.04
N SER A 599 25.29 -12.03 18.92
CA SER A 599 26.00 -13.24 18.53
C SER A 599 27.50 -13.01 18.39
N LEU A 600 27.88 -11.80 17.97
CA LEU A 600 29.27 -11.37 17.86
C LEU A 600 29.96 -11.07 19.20
N ASN A 601 29.18 -10.82 20.26
CA ASN A 601 29.67 -10.60 21.63
C ASN A 601 29.68 -11.88 22.47
N SER A 602 28.90 -12.89 22.08
CA SER A 602 28.81 -14.19 22.76
C SER A 602 29.93 -15.16 22.38
N VAL A 603 30.44 -15.94 23.34
CA VAL A 603 31.48 -16.96 23.12
C VAL A 603 30.93 -18.18 22.36
N GLU A 604 29.62 -18.41 22.41
CA GLU A 604 28.91 -19.54 21.79
C GLU A 604 28.60 -19.35 20.28
N GLY A 605 28.92 -18.19 19.70
CA GLY A 605 28.55 -17.82 18.32
C GLY A 605 29.33 -18.52 17.19
N TYR A 606 30.34 -19.33 17.50
CA TYR A 606 31.19 -19.99 16.51
C TYR A 606 30.68 -21.41 16.20
N GLY A 607 29.62 -21.53 15.39
CA GLY A 607 29.21 -22.85 14.88
C GLY A 607 27.99 -22.87 13.97
N ASN A 608 26.99 -22.01 14.21
CA ASN A 608 25.74 -22.00 13.44
C ASN A 608 25.73 -20.85 12.42
N SER A 609 25.08 -21.06 11.26
CA SER A 609 24.90 -19.99 10.28
C SER A 609 24.02 -18.87 10.84
N LEU A 610 24.22 -17.62 10.41
CA LEU A 610 23.41 -16.50 10.90
C LEU A 610 21.90 -16.76 10.73
N PRO A 611 21.40 -17.25 9.58
CA PRO A 611 19.98 -17.58 9.43
C PRO A 611 19.45 -18.60 10.45
N ASP A 612 20.25 -19.61 10.83
CA ASP A 612 19.87 -20.58 11.87
C ASP A 612 19.64 -19.93 13.22
N LEU A 613 20.59 -19.07 13.60
CA LEU A 613 20.52 -18.37 14.86
C LEU A 613 19.30 -17.44 14.91
N LEU A 614 19.07 -16.70 13.82
CA LEU A 614 17.93 -15.79 13.69
C LEU A 614 16.60 -16.57 13.76
N LEU A 615 16.48 -17.69 13.06
CA LEU A 615 15.27 -18.51 13.06
C LEU A 615 14.99 -19.11 14.45
N ARG A 616 16.00 -19.70 15.10
CA ARG A 616 15.84 -20.26 16.44
C ARG A 616 15.38 -19.21 17.43
N LYS A 617 16.05 -18.04 17.44
CA LYS A 617 15.68 -16.92 18.31
C LYS A 617 14.30 -16.36 18.00
N TYR A 618 13.88 -16.39 16.74
CA TYR A 618 12.53 -16.02 16.34
C TYR A 618 11.49 -17.00 16.89
N ILE A 619 11.67 -18.32 16.73
CA ILE A 619 10.74 -19.34 17.24
C ILE A 619 10.66 -19.31 18.77
N GLU A 620 11.79 -19.19 19.46
CA GLU A 620 11.86 -19.03 20.92
C GLU A 620 11.04 -17.81 21.40
N ARG A 621 11.09 -16.71 20.64
CA ARG A 621 10.33 -15.49 20.93
C ARG A 621 8.84 -15.61 20.60
N GLU A 622 8.49 -16.33 19.55
CA GLU A 622 7.12 -16.39 19.04
C GLU A 622 6.26 -17.47 19.71
N SER A 623 6.85 -18.61 20.10
CA SER A 623 6.14 -19.71 20.78
C SER A 623 5.32 -19.29 22.02
N PRO A 624 5.79 -18.40 22.92
CA PRO A 624 5.05 -18.05 24.13
C PRO A 624 3.85 -17.13 23.88
N LYS A 625 3.63 -16.67 22.65
CA LYS A 625 2.46 -15.82 22.32
C LYS A 625 1.22 -16.64 21.97
N LEU A 626 1.40 -17.91 21.59
CA LEU A 626 0.31 -18.85 21.34
C LEU A 626 -0.11 -19.50 22.66
N ILE A 627 -0.67 -18.75 23.60
CA ILE A 627 -1.04 -19.27 24.94
C ILE A 627 -2.49 -19.78 24.92
N SER A 628 -2.77 -20.85 25.66
CA SER A 628 -4.13 -21.27 26.01
C SER A 628 -4.77 -20.25 26.95
N SER A 629 -6.09 -20.08 26.90
CA SER A 629 -6.83 -19.04 27.63
C SER A 629 -6.47 -18.99 29.14
N GLY A 630 -5.79 -17.91 29.57
CA GLY A 630 -5.44 -17.62 30.96
C GLY A 630 -4.00 -17.11 31.13
N ASP A 631 -3.78 -16.15 32.03
CA ASP A 631 -2.48 -15.46 32.29
C ASP A 631 -1.32 -16.39 32.72
N GLN A 632 -1.56 -17.70 32.90
CA GLN A 632 -0.56 -18.71 33.29
C GLN A 632 -0.60 -20.01 32.44
N GLY A 633 -1.23 -20.00 31.26
CA GLY A 633 -1.28 -21.18 30.40
C GLY A 633 0.10 -21.57 29.83
N ALA A 634 0.35 -22.87 29.68
CA ALA A 634 1.46 -23.35 28.86
C ALA A 634 1.24 -22.94 27.38
N PRO A 635 2.31 -22.78 26.58
CA PRO A 635 2.19 -22.58 25.14
C PRO A 635 1.33 -23.67 24.50
N LEU A 636 0.45 -23.28 23.58
CA LEU A 636 -0.37 -24.19 22.78
C LEU A 636 0.47 -25.04 21.83
N LEU A 637 1.65 -24.56 21.46
CA LEU A 637 2.68 -25.28 20.72
C LEU A 637 4.04 -24.98 21.35
N SER A 638 4.81 -26.03 21.63
CA SER A 638 6.21 -25.90 22.04
C SER A 638 7.06 -25.35 20.87
N PRO A 639 8.26 -24.81 21.14
CA PRO A 639 9.18 -24.40 20.07
C PRO A 639 9.44 -25.51 19.03
N ASP A 640 9.58 -26.76 19.50
CA ASP A 640 9.86 -27.91 18.63
C ASP A 640 8.62 -28.28 17.80
N GLU A 641 7.44 -28.33 18.41
CA GLU A 641 6.18 -28.58 17.70
C GLU A 641 5.90 -27.49 16.65
N LEU A 642 6.19 -26.24 16.99
CA LEU A 642 6.04 -25.12 16.06
C LEU A 642 7.04 -25.22 14.90
N HIS A 643 8.29 -25.65 15.17
CA HIS A 643 9.28 -25.90 14.13
C HIS A 643 8.83 -27.01 13.17
N VAL A 644 8.38 -28.15 13.69
CA VAL A 644 7.87 -29.28 12.89
C VAL A 644 6.64 -28.87 12.07
N THR A 645 5.78 -28.03 12.64
CA THR A 645 4.62 -27.48 11.92
C THR A 645 5.07 -26.69 10.69
N PHE A 646 6.01 -25.75 10.83
CA PHE A 646 6.49 -24.94 9.71
C PHE A 646 7.27 -25.75 8.67
N GLU A 647 8.06 -26.71 9.12
CA GLU A 647 8.75 -27.66 8.23
C GLU A 647 7.76 -28.45 7.37
N THR A 648 6.71 -28.98 7.99
CA THR A 648 5.65 -29.72 7.29
C THR A 648 4.89 -28.82 6.30
N LEU A 649 4.61 -27.57 6.68
CA LEU A 649 4.00 -26.59 5.77
C LEU A 649 4.89 -26.27 4.56
N ALA A 650 6.18 -26.01 4.77
CA ALA A 650 7.12 -25.73 3.69
C ALA A 650 7.22 -26.92 2.73
N ARG A 651 7.18 -28.15 3.26
CA ARG A 651 7.11 -29.39 2.49
C ARG A 651 5.85 -29.46 1.63
N ILE A 652 4.66 -29.24 2.20
CA ILE A 652 3.38 -29.25 1.48
C ILE A 652 3.39 -28.23 0.34
N MET A 653 3.82 -26.99 0.62
CA MET A 653 3.96 -25.93 -0.38
C MET A 653 4.87 -26.35 -1.55
N ALA A 654 6.03 -26.95 -1.25
CA ALA A 654 6.96 -27.43 -2.26
C ALA A 654 6.37 -28.58 -3.09
N GLU A 655 5.69 -29.53 -2.46
CA GLU A 655 5.08 -30.67 -3.15
C GLU A 655 3.91 -30.28 -4.05
N GLN A 656 3.12 -29.30 -3.64
CA GLN A 656 2.01 -28.74 -4.41
C GLN A 656 2.48 -27.74 -5.48
N GLY A 657 3.75 -27.31 -5.45
CA GLY A 657 4.29 -26.32 -6.39
C GLY A 657 3.74 -24.91 -6.18
N VAL A 658 3.24 -24.60 -4.98
CA VAL A 658 2.66 -23.30 -4.61
C VAL A 658 3.46 -22.65 -3.47
N ARG A 659 3.17 -21.39 -3.16
CA ARG A 659 3.74 -20.67 -2.00
C ARG A 659 2.68 -20.30 -0.96
N GLU A 660 1.49 -20.81 -1.15
CA GLU A 660 0.33 -20.54 -0.33
C GLU A 660 -0.39 -21.87 -0.04
N VAL A 661 -0.82 -22.10 1.20
CA VAL A 661 -1.57 -23.31 1.61
C VAL A 661 -2.93 -22.94 2.17
N VAL A 662 -3.89 -23.87 2.17
CA VAL A 662 -5.20 -23.61 2.80
C VAL A 662 -5.20 -23.93 4.29
N LEU A 663 -6.28 -23.58 5.00
CA LEU A 663 -6.39 -23.87 6.44
C LEU A 663 -6.29 -25.37 6.74
N ASP A 664 -6.85 -26.23 5.89
CA ASP A 664 -6.81 -27.69 6.07
C ASP A 664 -5.37 -28.23 6.04
N ASP A 665 -4.51 -27.69 5.16
CA ASP A 665 -3.08 -28.04 5.11
C ASP A 665 -2.35 -27.58 6.40
N LEU A 666 -2.73 -26.43 6.95
CA LEU A 666 -2.20 -25.91 8.21
C LEU A 666 -2.63 -26.76 9.41
N GLU A 667 -3.88 -27.18 9.45
CA GLU A 667 -4.38 -28.12 10.46
C GLU A 667 -3.65 -29.46 10.37
N TYR A 668 -3.46 -29.98 9.16
CA TYR A 668 -2.71 -31.21 8.92
C TYR A 668 -1.24 -31.12 9.37
N ALA A 669 -0.57 -30.01 9.10
CA ALA A 669 0.80 -29.80 9.56
C ALA A 669 0.92 -29.79 11.09
N VAL A 670 -0.06 -29.20 11.78
CA VAL A 670 -0.11 -29.17 13.24
C VAL A 670 -0.44 -30.56 13.80
N GLN A 671 -1.39 -31.28 13.20
CA GLN A 671 -1.69 -32.68 13.57
C GLN A 671 -0.44 -33.56 13.48
N THR A 672 0.33 -33.38 12.41
CA THR A 672 1.61 -34.07 12.21
C THR A 672 2.63 -33.71 13.29
N ALA A 673 2.76 -32.43 13.62
CA ALA A 673 3.68 -31.97 14.66
C ALA A 673 3.30 -32.45 16.07
N LEU A 674 2.01 -32.56 16.36
CA LEU A 674 1.48 -33.06 17.63
C LEU A 674 1.45 -34.59 17.70
N ASN A 675 1.60 -35.27 16.55
CA ASN A 675 1.32 -36.71 16.41
C ASN A 675 -0.09 -37.08 16.90
N GLU A 676 -1.07 -36.20 16.60
CA GLU A 676 -2.47 -36.31 17.03
C GLU A 676 -3.38 -36.06 15.84
N THR A 677 -4.46 -36.84 15.72
CA THR A 677 -5.42 -36.69 14.61
C THR A 677 -6.51 -35.66 14.89
N ASP A 678 -6.76 -35.34 16.16
CA ASP A 678 -7.76 -34.37 16.59
C ASP A 678 -7.12 -33.22 17.36
N LEU A 679 -7.24 -32.00 16.83
CA LEU A 679 -6.72 -30.79 17.45
C LEU A 679 -7.54 -30.34 18.67
N THR A 680 -8.71 -30.95 18.94
CA THR A 680 -9.51 -30.67 20.14
C THR A 680 -8.77 -31.04 21.43
N VAL A 681 -7.74 -31.90 21.37
CA VAL A 681 -6.82 -32.21 22.47
C VAL A 681 -6.16 -30.94 23.03
N ARG A 682 -6.03 -29.89 22.22
CA ARG A 682 -5.59 -28.55 22.64
C ARG A 682 -6.68 -27.51 22.38
N PRO A 683 -7.62 -27.31 23.33
CA PRO A 683 -8.74 -26.41 23.15
C PRO A 683 -8.32 -25.00 22.73
N GLY A 684 -8.91 -24.50 21.65
CA GLY A 684 -8.64 -23.16 21.12
C GLY A 684 -7.46 -23.06 20.15
N LEU A 685 -6.69 -24.14 19.93
CA LEU A 685 -5.58 -24.17 18.97
C LEU A 685 -6.05 -23.86 17.54
N THR A 686 -7.06 -24.56 17.04
CA THR A 686 -7.60 -24.38 15.67
C THR A 686 -8.00 -22.93 15.39
N ARG A 687 -8.61 -22.24 16.36
CA ARG A 687 -9.01 -20.82 16.23
C ARG A 687 -7.80 -19.88 16.20
N ARG A 688 -6.68 -20.29 16.76
CA ARG A 688 -5.42 -19.51 16.83
C ARG A 688 -4.44 -19.84 15.71
N LEU A 689 -4.66 -20.90 14.93
CA LEU A 689 -3.83 -21.23 13.77
C LEU A 689 -3.83 -20.12 12.70
N SER A 690 -4.94 -19.40 12.54
CA SER A 690 -4.97 -18.25 11.62
C SER A 690 -4.12 -17.05 12.08
N VAL A 691 -3.60 -17.09 13.31
CA VAL A 691 -2.72 -16.08 13.93
C VAL A 691 -1.31 -16.63 14.15
N LEU A 692 -1.05 -17.83 13.62
CA LEU A 692 0.23 -18.50 13.78
C LEU A 692 1.32 -17.59 13.19
N CYS A 693 2.38 -17.43 13.97
CA CYS A 693 3.46 -16.53 13.64
C CYS A 693 4.05 -16.91 12.28
N ASN A 694 4.65 -15.95 11.58
CA ASN A 694 5.35 -16.19 10.32
C ASN A 694 4.48 -16.53 9.09
N LEU A 695 3.14 -16.50 9.19
CA LEU A 695 2.26 -16.62 8.03
C LEU A 695 1.59 -15.28 7.70
N ASP A 696 1.50 -14.94 6.41
CA ASP A 696 0.63 -13.91 5.86
C ASP A 696 -0.59 -14.58 5.22
N VAL A 697 -1.74 -13.89 5.18
CA VAL A 697 -2.99 -14.47 4.67
C VAL A 697 -3.53 -13.65 3.53
N SER A 698 -3.68 -14.28 2.36
CA SER A 698 -4.32 -13.67 1.21
C SER A 698 -5.79 -14.10 1.14
N GLU A 699 -6.69 -13.15 0.86
CA GLU A 699 -8.10 -13.43 0.63
C GLU A 699 -8.63 -12.62 -0.55
N GLN A 700 -9.21 -13.33 -1.52
CA GLN A 700 -10.09 -12.76 -2.54
C GLN A 700 -11.50 -13.26 -2.25
N SER A 701 -12.50 -12.39 -2.32
CA SER A 701 -13.88 -12.74 -1.96
C SER A 701 -14.36 -13.99 -2.71
N GLY A 702 -14.73 -15.04 -1.96
CA GLY A 702 -15.22 -16.31 -2.50
C GLY A 702 -14.16 -17.41 -2.65
N VAL A 703 -12.90 -17.17 -2.30
CA VAL A 703 -11.80 -18.15 -2.33
C VAL A 703 -11.45 -18.59 -0.90
N PRO A 704 -11.16 -19.89 -0.64
CA PRO A 704 -10.69 -20.36 0.67
C PRO A 704 -9.42 -19.62 1.12
N LYS A 705 -9.30 -19.44 2.44
CA LYS A 705 -8.18 -18.73 3.08
C LYS A 705 -6.85 -19.37 2.71
N LYS A 706 -5.86 -18.55 2.36
CA LYS A 706 -4.54 -18.99 1.96
C LYS A 706 -3.45 -18.40 2.84
N PHE A 707 -2.48 -19.21 3.26
CA PHE A 707 -1.40 -18.87 4.16
C PHE A 707 -0.04 -18.99 3.46
N ALA A 708 0.82 -17.99 3.58
CA ALA A 708 2.17 -17.98 3.00
C ALA A 708 3.21 -17.55 4.04
N PHE A 709 4.48 -17.94 3.91
CA PHE A 709 5.51 -17.46 4.84
C PHE A 709 5.73 -15.94 4.69
N GLN A 710 5.82 -15.21 5.82
CA GLN A 710 6.11 -13.77 5.83
C GLN A 710 7.50 -13.45 5.27
N HIS A 711 8.43 -14.39 5.41
CA HIS A 711 9.78 -14.28 4.87
C HIS A 711 10.15 -15.52 4.06
N GLU A 712 10.48 -15.30 2.80
CA GLU A 712 10.88 -16.36 1.87
C GLU A 712 12.09 -17.17 2.36
N LEU A 713 13.06 -16.52 2.99
CA LEU A 713 14.18 -17.22 3.64
C LEU A 713 13.72 -18.27 4.68
N PHE A 714 12.66 -18.01 5.44
CA PHE A 714 12.17 -18.97 6.41
C PHE A 714 11.57 -20.19 5.74
N TYR A 715 10.79 -19.99 4.66
CA TYR A 715 10.37 -21.10 3.81
C TYR A 715 11.57 -21.93 3.34
N ASP A 716 12.65 -21.28 2.88
CA ASP A 716 13.83 -21.99 2.39
C ASP A 716 14.52 -22.82 3.47
N ILE A 717 14.63 -22.28 4.68
CA ILE A 717 15.24 -22.97 5.82
C ILE A 717 14.38 -24.16 6.25
N PHE A 718 13.07 -23.95 6.44
CA PHE A 718 12.16 -25.02 6.85
C PHE A 718 12.05 -26.12 5.80
N LEU A 719 12.03 -25.77 4.51
CA LEU A 719 12.06 -26.75 3.43
C LEU A 719 13.36 -27.55 3.43
N ALA A 720 14.50 -26.87 3.61
CA ALA A 720 15.79 -27.55 3.69
C ALA A 720 15.86 -28.49 4.92
N ASP A 721 15.31 -28.09 6.06
CA ASP A 721 15.28 -28.92 7.27
C ASP A 721 14.41 -30.17 7.06
N SER A 722 13.29 -30.05 6.34
CA SER A 722 12.47 -31.20 5.89
C SER A 722 13.27 -32.16 5.03
N ILE A 723 14.01 -31.65 4.05
CA ILE A 723 14.84 -32.47 3.17
C ILE A 723 16.00 -33.11 3.95
N LEU A 724 16.64 -32.37 4.86
CA LEU A 724 17.71 -32.89 5.70
C LEU A 724 17.23 -34.04 6.57
N ARG A 725 16.01 -33.96 7.12
CA ARG A 725 15.40 -35.07 7.87
C ARG A 725 15.32 -36.34 7.02
N ASP A 726 14.85 -36.22 5.78
CA ASP A 726 14.79 -37.36 4.85
C ASP A 726 16.19 -37.88 4.50
N LEU A 727 17.16 -37.00 4.30
CA LEU A 727 18.57 -37.38 4.06
C LEU A 727 19.18 -38.10 5.27
N TYR A 728 18.87 -37.69 6.51
CA TYR A 728 19.33 -38.37 7.72
C TYR A 728 18.65 -39.73 7.93
N ALA A 729 17.41 -39.87 7.48
CA ALA A 729 16.66 -41.13 7.49
C ALA A 729 17.02 -42.07 6.33
N ASP A 730 17.93 -41.66 5.43
CA ASP A 730 18.28 -42.35 4.18
C ASP A 730 17.07 -42.56 3.23
N ASN A 731 16.05 -41.71 3.34
CA ASN A 731 14.86 -41.69 2.49
C ASN A 731 15.12 -40.93 1.17
N PHE A 732 16.14 -41.35 0.41
CA PHE A 732 16.55 -40.66 -0.81
C PHE A 732 15.45 -40.59 -1.88
N SER A 733 14.55 -41.56 -1.93
CA SER A 733 13.43 -41.58 -2.88
C SER A 733 12.54 -40.35 -2.74
N ASP A 734 12.22 -39.96 -1.50
CA ASP A 734 11.32 -38.84 -1.22
C ASP A 734 11.97 -37.50 -1.59
N VAL A 735 13.28 -37.37 -1.34
CA VAL A 735 14.06 -36.19 -1.73
C VAL A 735 14.13 -36.07 -3.25
N ILE A 736 14.40 -37.17 -3.96
CA ILE A 736 14.45 -37.20 -5.42
C ILE A 736 13.09 -36.84 -6.02
N GLU A 737 12.00 -37.35 -5.45
CA GLU A 737 10.65 -36.99 -5.88
C GLU A 737 10.38 -35.49 -5.72
N LEU A 738 10.74 -34.91 -4.57
CA LEU A 738 10.55 -33.49 -4.28
C LEU A 738 11.33 -32.59 -5.26
N LEU A 739 12.59 -32.95 -5.57
CA LEU A 739 13.42 -32.23 -6.54
C LEU A 739 12.79 -32.17 -7.93
N GLY A 740 11.92 -33.11 -8.28
CA GLY A 740 11.18 -33.10 -9.56
C GLY A 740 9.85 -32.33 -9.52
N ARG A 741 9.31 -32.02 -8.33
CA ARG A 741 8.01 -31.36 -8.17
C ARG A 741 8.10 -29.83 -8.14
N SER A 742 9.16 -29.27 -7.56
CA SER A 742 9.35 -27.82 -7.50
C SER A 742 10.79 -27.41 -7.74
N GLN A 743 11.00 -26.23 -8.34
CA GLN A 743 12.32 -25.64 -8.44
C GLN A 743 12.74 -25.07 -7.08
N LEU A 744 13.85 -25.55 -6.55
CA LEU A 744 14.44 -25.10 -5.30
C LEU A 744 15.25 -23.84 -5.53
N ARG A 745 15.32 -23.00 -4.49
CA ARG A 745 16.16 -21.81 -4.51
C ARG A 745 17.56 -22.14 -4.02
N ILE A 746 18.51 -21.29 -4.43
CA ILE A 746 19.91 -21.35 -3.98
C ILE A 746 20.01 -21.37 -2.45
N ALA A 747 19.19 -20.61 -1.72
CA ALA A 747 19.25 -20.57 -0.25
C ALA A 747 18.95 -21.94 0.40
N THR A 748 17.93 -22.67 -0.09
CA THR A 748 17.62 -24.03 0.34
C THR A 748 18.80 -24.95 0.06
N ILE A 749 19.31 -24.95 -1.18
CA ILE A 749 20.38 -25.85 -1.63
C ILE A 749 21.71 -25.57 -0.90
N SER A 750 22.10 -24.31 -0.78
CA SER A 750 23.28 -23.87 -0.02
C SER A 750 23.24 -24.38 1.41
N ARG A 751 22.06 -24.37 2.05
CA ARG A 751 21.89 -24.93 3.39
C ARG A 751 22.07 -26.44 3.42
N LEU A 752 21.45 -27.18 2.51
CA LEU A 752 21.58 -28.64 2.41
C LEU A 752 23.05 -29.06 2.31
N VAL A 753 23.77 -28.45 1.37
CA VAL A 753 25.19 -28.74 1.11
C VAL A 753 26.07 -28.32 2.29
N ARG A 754 25.82 -27.13 2.87
CA ARG A 754 26.60 -26.64 4.02
C ARG A 754 26.49 -27.55 5.23
N GLN A 755 25.31 -28.12 5.50
CA GLN A 755 25.09 -28.98 6.66
C GLN A 755 25.50 -30.44 6.42
N GLN A 756 25.26 -30.98 5.22
CA GLN A 756 25.41 -32.42 4.95
C GLN A 756 25.95 -32.70 3.54
N ALA A 757 27.08 -32.07 3.16
CA ALA A 757 27.73 -32.25 1.85
C ALA A 757 27.92 -33.73 1.47
N ASP A 758 28.41 -34.56 2.40
CA ASP A 758 28.71 -35.98 2.14
C ASP A 758 27.44 -36.80 1.82
N ARG A 759 26.34 -36.56 2.56
CA ARG A 759 25.05 -37.24 2.32
C ARG A 759 24.41 -36.75 1.02
N VAL A 760 24.50 -35.46 0.73
CA VAL A 760 24.03 -34.90 -0.55
C VAL A 760 24.81 -35.52 -1.71
N GLU A 761 26.14 -35.60 -1.61
CA GLU A 761 26.99 -36.25 -2.61
C GLU A 761 26.63 -37.73 -2.78
N LEU A 762 26.42 -38.46 -1.68
CA LEU A 762 26.01 -39.86 -1.70
C LEU A 762 24.65 -40.04 -2.41
N MET A 763 23.67 -39.21 -2.08
CA MET A 763 22.34 -39.22 -2.70
C MET A 763 22.45 -38.97 -4.21
N LEU A 764 23.20 -37.95 -4.63
CA LEU A 764 23.40 -37.59 -6.04
C LEU A 764 24.07 -38.74 -6.80
N ARG A 765 25.16 -39.30 -6.26
CA ARG A 765 25.90 -40.42 -6.88
C ARG A 765 25.05 -41.68 -7.01
N SER A 766 24.21 -41.96 -6.02
CA SER A 766 23.37 -43.17 -6.00
C SER A 766 22.18 -43.10 -6.94
N ASN A 767 21.75 -41.89 -7.36
CA ASN A 767 20.51 -41.68 -8.11
C ASN A 767 20.69 -40.98 -9.48
N ILE A 768 21.94 -40.75 -9.92
CA ILE A 768 22.28 -40.12 -11.21
C ILE A 768 21.62 -40.81 -12.43
N LYS A 769 21.29 -42.10 -12.33
CA LYS A 769 20.73 -42.89 -13.44
C LYS A 769 19.20 -42.79 -13.61
N ASN A 770 18.49 -42.13 -12.69
CA ASN A 770 17.02 -42.11 -12.67
C ASN A 770 16.40 -40.89 -13.40
N ILE A 771 17.19 -40.03 -14.03
CA ILE A 771 16.72 -38.79 -14.67
C ILE A 771 15.83 -39.08 -15.90
N SER A 772 16.18 -40.12 -16.68
CA SER A 772 15.53 -40.45 -17.96
C SER A 772 14.15 -41.12 -17.83
N GLU A 773 13.74 -41.50 -16.61
CA GLU A 773 12.45 -42.15 -16.33
C GLU A 773 11.35 -41.15 -15.92
N LEU A 774 11.66 -39.86 -15.78
CA LEU A 774 10.73 -38.83 -15.31
C LEU A 774 9.97 -38.13 -16.45
N HIS A 775 8.71 -37.76 -16.21
CA HIS A 775 7.90 -36.95 -17.14
C HIS A 775 8.59 -35.59 -17.48
N ALA A 776 8.47 -35.14 -18.74
CA ALA A 776 9.18 -33.97 -19.29
C ALA A 776 9.10 -32.66 -18.46
N VAL A 777 7.96 -32.35 -17.82
CA VAL A 777 7.83 -31.15 -16.96
C VAL A 777 8.60 -31.31 -15.65
N ARG A 778 8.59 -32.51 -15.06
CA ARG A 778 9.37 -32.84 -13.86
C ARG A 778 10.86 -32.87 -14.17
N GLN A 779 11.21 -33.33 -15.38
CA GLN A 779 12.61 -33.40 -15.85
C GLN A 779 13.27 -32.01 -15.86
N LYS A 780 12.56 -30.93 -16.21
CA LYS A 780 13.14 -29.58 -16.22
C LYS A 780 13.49 -29.06 -14.82
N ALA A 781 12.56 -29.14 -13.87
CA ALA A 781 12.81 -28.71 -12.49
C ALA A 781 13.89 -29.57 -11.83
N PHE A 782 13.82 -30.89 -12.06
CA PHE A 782 14.80 -31.85 -11.58
C PHE A 782 16.21 -31.55 -12.11
N ALA A 783 16.37 -31.37 -13.43
CA ALA A 783 17.64 -31.07 -14.06
C ALA A 783 18.29 -29.77 -13.54
N ALA A 784 17.47 -28.73 -13.32
CA ALA A 784 17.93 -27.46 -12.75
C ALA A 784 18.34 -27.60 -11.28
N ASN A 785 17.55 -28.32 -10.47
CA ASN A 785 17.86 -28.56 -9.07
C ASN A 785 19.11 -29.41 -8.88
N LEU A 786 19.29 -30.45 -9.70
CA LEU A 786 20.49 -31.28 -9.68
C LEU A 786 21.73 -30.49 -10.10
N GLY A 787 21.62 -29.68 -11.15
CA GLY A 787 22.71 -28.80 -11.57
C GLY A 787 23.11 -27.83 -10.46
N LEU A 788 22.14 -27.21 -9.79
CA LEU A 788 22.38 -26.28 -8.68
C LEU A 788 22.97 -26.98 -7.43
N LEU A 789 22.53 -28.20 -7.11
CA LEU A 789 23.10 -29.02 -6.04
C LEU A 789 24.56 -29.34 -6.31
N TRP A 790 24.89 -29.79 -7.52
CA TRP A 790 26.27 -30.06 -7.93
C TRP A 790 27.11 -28.79 -7.95
N GLU A 791 26.61 -27.69 -8.51
CA GLU A 791 27.28 -26.38 -8.51
C GLU A 791 27.68 -25.97 -7.09
N THR A 792 26.73 -26.02 -6.17
CA THR A 792 26.94 -25.65 -4.76
C THR A 792 27.89 -26.62 -4.05
N LEU A 793 27.76 -27.92 -4.29
CA LEU A 793 28.62 -28.95 -3.71
C LEU A 793 30.08 -28.80 -4.18
N ILE A 794 30.28 -28.54 -5.47
CA ILE A 794 31.60 -28.33 -6.07
C ILE A 794 32.24 -27.08 -5.48
N HIS A 795 31.48 -25.98 -5.41
CA HIS A 795 31.96 -24.73 -4.81
C HIS A 795 32.34 -24.90 -3.33
N GLN A 796 31.50 -25.60 -2.55
CA GLN A 796 31.73 -25.82 -1.11
C GLN A 796 32.92 -26.74 -0.83
N THR A 797 33.08 -27.81 -1.61
CA THR A 797 34.12 -28.84 -1.37
C THR A 797 35.43 -28.56 -2.10
N GLY A 798 35.41 -27.71 -3.13
CA GLY A 798 36.57 -27.41 -3.98
C GLY A 798 37.04 -28.60 -4.83
N ARG A 799 36.23 -29.66 -4.96
CA ARG A 799 36.62 -30.88 -5.69
C ARG A 799 35.43 -31.53 -6.40
N VAL A 800 35.73 -32.26 -7.47
CA VAL A 800 34.78 -33.14 -8.14
C VAL A 800 35.54 -34.28 -8.83
N GLU A 801 35.25 -35.51 -8.41
CA GLU A 801 36.05 -36.66 -8.80
C GLU A 801 35.19 -37.83 -9.30
N SER A 802 35.61 -38.43 -10.41
CA SER A 802 35.09 -39.68 -10.97
C SER A 802 33.56 -39.71 -11.03
N VAL A 803 32.96 -38.74 -11.72
CA VAL A 803 31.51 -38.61 -11.84
C VAL A 803 31.09 -38.32 -13.28
N GLU A 804 29.99 -38.96 -13.67
CA GLU A 804 29.29 -38.71 -14.93
C GLU A 804 28.00 -37.94 -14.62
N LEU A 805 27.92 -36.71 -15.12
CA LEU A 805 26.81 -35.79 -14.90
C LEU A 805 26.03 -35.70 -16.21
N SER A 806 24.79 -36.18 -16.21
CA SER A 806 23.96 -36.27 -17.41
C SER A 806 22.66 -35.48 -17.28
N GLU A 807 22.24 -34.83 -18.36
CA GLU A 807 20.94 -34.14 -18.47
C GLU A 807 20.68 -33.05 -17.41
N MET A 808 21.74 -32.37 -16.94
CA MET A 808 21.65 -31.31 -15.91
C MET A 808 21.70 -29.90 -16.51
N VAL A 809 21.10 -28.93 -15.81
CA VAL A 809 21.15 -27.51 -16.17
C VAL A 809 21.88 -26.73 -15.07
N PHE A 810 23.00 -26.11 -15.42
CA PHE A 810 23.84 -25.32 -14.52
C PHE A 810 23.62 -23.84 -14.79
N GLY A 811 23.34 -23.06 -13.74
CA GLY A 811 23.27 -21.60 -13.84
C GLY A 811 24.68 -21.00 -13.90
N HIS A 812 25.52 -21.32 -12.93
CA HIS A 812 26.89 -20.84 -12.90
C HIS A 812 27.88 -21.89 -12.38
N LEU A 813 28.42 -22.72 -13.27
CA LEU A 813 29.46 -23.66 -12.88
C LEU A 813 30.83 -23.01 -12.97
N ASP A 814 31.40 -22.62 -11.83
CA ASP A 814 32.79 -22.16 -11.73
C ASP A 814 33.71 -23.31 -11.28
N LEU A 815 34.60 -23.73 -12.18
CA LEU A 815 35.61 -24.75 -11.91
C LEU A 815 36.98 -24.15 -11.58
N THR A 816 37.09 -22.82 -11.41
CA THR A 816 38.35 -22.18 -11.01
C THR A 816 38.76 -22.57 -9.60
N GLY A 817 39.99 -23.04 -9.45
CA GLY A 817 40.49 -23.54 -8.15
C GLY A 817 39.85 -24.85 -7.69
N VAL A 818 39.09 -25.53 -8.55
CA VAL A 818 38.46 -26.82 -8.25
C VAL A 818 39.35 -27.98 -8.73
N ALA A 819 39.59 -28.95 -7.85
CA ALA A 819 40.23 -30.22 -8.19
C ALA A 819 39.24 -31.12 -8.95
N ALA A 820 39.16 -30.96 -10.27
CA ALA A 820 38.32 -31.79 -11.14
C ALA A 820 39.10 -32.96 -11.74
N VAL A 821 38.73 -34.20 -11.40
CA VAL A 821 39.41 -35.42 -11.89
C VAL A 821 38.40 -36.39 -12.48
N ASN A 822 38.57 -36.77 -13.75
CA ASN A 822 37.71 -37.72 -14.45
C ASN A 822 36.22 -37.34 -14.39
N VAL A 823 35.89 -36.12 -14.82
CA VAL A 823 34.51 -35.61 -14.83
C VAL A 823 33.97 -35.62 -16.25
N LYS A 824 32.79 -36.21 -16.45
CA LYS A 824 32.14 -36.26 -17.76
C LYS A 824 30.77 -35.59 -17.69
N PHE A 825 30.55 -34.58 -18.52
CA PHE A 825 29.26 -33.92 -18.70
C PHE A 825 28.62 -34.43 -20.00
N ILE A 826 27.38 -34.90 -19.94
CA ILE A 826 26.65 -35.49 -21.07
C ILE A 826 25.27 -34.82 -21.18
N ASN A 827 24.92 -34.28 -22.35
CA ASN A 827 23.61 -33.65 -22.56
C ASN A 827 23.32 -32.51 -21.57
N CYS A 828 24.35 -31.83 -21.06
CA CYS A 828 24.21 -30.77 -20.05
C CYS A 828 24.08 -29.39 -20.69
N ARG A 829 23.40 -28.48 -19.99
CA ARG A 829 23.33 -27.05 -20.36
C ARG A 829 23.97 -26.17 -19.29
N PHE A 830 24.68 -25.13 -19.72
CA PHE A 830 25.35 -24.17 -18.85
C PHE A 830 24.99 -22.74 -19.27
N ASP A 831 24.45 -21.92 -18.36
CA ASP A 831 24.24 -20.50 -18.64
C ASP A 831 25.58 -19.75 -18.60
N LEU A 832 26.40 -20.03 -17.58
CA LEU A 832 27.79 -19.59 -17.49
C LEU A 832 28.69 -20.72 -16.94
N LEU A 833 29.67 -21.13 -17.75
CA LEU A 833 30.73 -22.06 -17.37
C LEU A 833 32.05 -21.31 -17.28
N THR A 834 32.73 -21.39 -16.13
CA THR A 834 34.11 -20.91 -15.99
C THR A 834 35.04 -22.10 -15.88
N LEU A 835 35.98 -22.23 -16.81
CA LEU A 835 36.95 -23.33 -16.81
C LEU A 835 38.27 -22.93 -16.11
N PRO A 836 38.95 -23.89 -15.45
CA PRO A 836 40.14 -23.61 -14.65
C PRO A 836 41.39 -23.32 -15.48
N ALA A 837 42.39 -22.74 -14.81
CA ALA A 837 43.73 -22.47 -15.35
C ALA A 837 44.77 -23.57 -15.05
N VAL A 838 44.59 -24.44 -14.03
CA VAL A 838 45.58 -25.49 -13.66
C VAL A 838 44.91 -26.69 -12.96
N GLU A 839 45.54 -27.87 -13.08
CA GLU A 839 45.33 -29.18 -12.39
C GLU A 839 44.04 -29.99 -12.59
N SER A 840 43.06 -29.51 -13.36
CA SER A 840 41.98 -30.40 -13.80
C SER A 840 42.51 -31.50 -14.72
N LYS A 841 42.22 -32.77 -14.40
CA LYS A 841 42.63 -33.93 -15.18
C LYS A 841 41.40 -34.62 -15.76
N ASN A 842 41.31 -34.65 -17.08
CA ASN A 842 40.32 -35.46 -17.81
C ASN A 842 38.87 -34.99 -17.59
N VAL A 843 38.59 -33.71 -17.89
CA VAL A 843 37.23 -33.17 -17.99
C VAL A 843 36.71 -33.32 -19.41
N ARG A 844 35.50 -33.86 -19.57
CA ARG A 844 34.91 -34.20 -20.87
C ARG A 844 33.52 -33.61 -21.01
N PHE A 845 33.22 -33.06 -22.18
CA PHE A 845 31.91 -32.55 -22.54
C PHE A 845 31.40 -33.27 -23.79
N VAL A 846 30.20 -33.83 -23.71
CA VAL A 846 29.57 -34.59 -24.80
C VAL A 846 28.14 -34.08 -25.00
N ASN A 847 27.82 -33.59 -26.19
CA ASN A 847 26.51 -33.06 -26.56
C ASN A 847 25.99 -31.98 -25.59
N CYS A 848 26.86 -31.04 -25.20
CA CYS A 848 26.54 -29.99 -24.23
C CYS A 848 26.22 -28.65 -24.92
N VAL A 849 25.38 -27.84 -24.28
CA VAL A 849 25.13 -26.45 -24.70
C VAL A 849 25.66 -25.50 -23.64
N ILE A 850 26.56 -24.61 -24.04
CA ILE A 850 27.15 -23.59 -23.17
C ILE A 850 26.74 -22.23 -23.73
N ASP A 851 25.89 -21.51 -23.01
CA ASP A 851 25.48 -20.17 -23.41
C ASP A 851 26.69 -19.24 -23.28
N SER A 852 27.34 -19.19 -22.11
CA SER A 852 28.54 -18.38 -21.90
C SER A 852 29.72 -19.19 -21.37
N LEU A 853 30.84 -19.19 -22.10
CA LEU A 853 32.09 -19.80 -21.62
C LEU A 853 33.07 -18.71 -21.21
N ARG A 854 33.54 -18.72 -19.97
CA ARG A 854 34.60 -17.84 -19.46
C ARG A 854 35.88 -18.62 -19.24
N VAL A 855 37.00 -18.08 -19.74
CA VAL A 855 38.33 -18.63 -19.47
C VAL A 855 39.05 -17.73 -18.48
N ALA A 856 39.34 -18.25 -17.30
CA ALA A 856 39.90 -17.45 -16.20
C ALA A 856 41.36 -17.02 -16.42
N ASN A 857 42.13 -17.80 -17.18
CA ASN A 857 43.53 -17.48 -17.51
C ASN A 857 43.84 -17.87 -18.97
N GLU A 858 44.30 -16.89 -19.76
CA GLU A 858 44.65 -17.09 -21.17
C GLU A 858 46.02 -17.76 -21.39
N ASP A 859 46.85 -17.90 -20.36
CA ASP A 859 48.21 -18.46 -20.46
C ASP A 859 48.26 -20.00 -20.36
N LEU A 860 47.24 -20.63 -19.79
CA LEU A 860 47.08 -22.10 -19.69
C LEU A 860 45.66 -22.54 -20.06
N PRO A 861 45.17 -22.16 -21.25
CA PRO A 861 43.77 -22.36 -21.57
C PRO A 861 43.49 -23.84 -21.84
N LEU A 862 42.44 -24.37 -21.21
CA LEU A 862 41.80 -25.67 -21.49
C LEU A 862 42.66 -26.95 -21.40
N ARG A 863 43.91 -26.90 -20.92
CA ARG A 863 44.82 -28.08 -20.81
C ARG A 863 44.27 -29.28 -20.01
N GLY A 864 43.21 -29.10 -19.23
CA GLY A 864 42.53 -30.16 -18.47
C GLY A 864 41.31 -30.78 -19.15
N VAL A 865 40.86 -30.20 -20.27
CA VAL A 865 39.70 -30.67 -21.04
C VAL A 865 40.19 -31.65 -22.10
N THR A 866 39.77 -32.90 -22.01
CA THR A 866 40.26 -33.99 -22.87
C THR A 866 39.31 -34.37 -24.00
N GLU A 867 38.04 -33.95 -23.92
CA GLU A 867 37.01 -34.25 -24.91
C GLU A 867 35.99 -33.11 -24.98
N PHE A 868 35.66 -32.68 -26.19
CA PHE A 868 34.71 -31.60 -26.51
C PHE A 868 33.86 -32.03 -27.71
N GLU A 869 33.06 -33.08 -27.53
CA GLU A 869 32.25 -33.73 -28.57
C GLU A 869 30.86 -33.08 -28.68
N ASP A 870 30.48 -32.63 -29.87
CA ASP A 870 29.17 -32.01 -30.16
C ASP A 870 28.76 -30.89 -29.18
N VAL A 871 29.73 -30.09 -28.73
CA VAL A 871 29.48 -28.98 -27.80
C VAL A 871 29.20 -27.69 -28.56
N ARG A 872 28.09 -27.04 -28.23
CA ARG A 872 27.73 -25.72 -28.77
C ARG A 872 28.01 -24.62 -27.76
N VAL A 873 28.94 -23.73 -28.08
CA VAL A 873 29.22 -22.51 -27.29
C VAL A 873 28.60 -21.31 -28.00
N GLN A 874 27.71 -20.56 -27.35
CA GLN A 874 27.07 -19.38 -27.95
C GLN A 874 27.97 -18.14 -27.88
N GLN A 875 28.55 -17.87 -26.71
CA GLN A 875 29.50 -16.76 -26.52
C GLN A 875 30.71 -17.18 -25.68
N LEU A 876 31.88 -16.66 -26.04
CA LEU A 876 33.15 -16.84 -25.36
C LEU A 876 33.60 -15.51 -24.74
N ILE A 877 33.73 -15.49 -23.41
CA ILE A 877 34.18 -14.35 -22.61
C ILE A 877 35.68 -14.50 -22.35
N ARG A 878 36.48 -13.66 -23.01
CA ARG A 878 37.93 -13.51 -22.78
C ARG A 878 38.18 -12.37 -21.80
N ARG A 879 39.43 -12.21 -21.35
CA ARG A 879 39.78 -11.17 -20.36
C ARG A 879 39.55 -9.75 -20.87
N VAL A 880 39.65 -9.56 -22.19
CA VAL A 880 39.58 -8.24 -22.86
C VAL A 880 38.64 -8.20 -24.06
N SER A 881 37.95 -9.30 -24.38
CA SER A 881 37.02 -9.36 -25.53
C SER A 881 35.88 -10.34 -25.29
N LEU A 882 34.76 -10.08 -25.97
CA LEU A 882 33.61 -10.97 -26.06
C LEU A 882 33.51 -11.44 -27.50
N VAL A 883 33.40 -12.76 -27.71
CA VAL A 883 33.29 -13.37 -29.04
C VAL A 883 31.95 -14.08 -29.14
N GLU A 884 31.11 -13.66 -30.08
CA GLU A 884 29.73 -14.16 -30.23
C GLU A 884 29.48 -14.85 -31.57
N LYS A 885 30.29 -14.58 -32.60
CA LYS A 885 30.09 -15.20 -33.91
C LYS A 885 30.54 -16.66 -33.87
N PRO A 886 29.73 -17.63 -34.34
CA PRO A 886 30.05 -19.06 -34.23
C PRO A 886 31.43 -19.45 -34.78
N GLU A 887 31.81 -18.90 -35.93
CA GLU A 887 33.12 -19.16 -36.55
C GLU A 887 34.28 -18.59 -35.72
N GLU A 888 34.10 -17.39 -35.15
CA GLU A 888 35.10 -16.74 -34.31
C GLU A 888 35.21 -17.44 -32.95
N VAL A 889 34.10 -17.93 -32.39
CA VAL A 889 34.07 -18.76 -31.18
C VAL A 889 34.82 -20.06 -31.39
N GLN A 890 34.57 -20.78 -32.49
CA GLN A 890 35.31 -22.01 -32.81
C GLN A 890 36.81 -21.75 -33.01
N ARG A 891 37.17 -20.69 -33.72
CA ARG A 891 38.58 -20.30 -33.91
C ARG A 891 39.25 -20.00 -32.57
N ALA A 892 38.61 -19.18 -31.73
CA ALA A 892 39.11 -18.82 -30.42
C ALA A 892 39.23 -20.04 -29.49
N LEU A 893 38.28 -20.99 -29.53
CA LEU A 893 38.38 -22.25 -28.77
C LEU A 893 39.57 -23.11 -29.23
N ARG A 894 39.85 -23.17 -30.54
CA ARG A 894 41.05 -23.86 -31.07
C ARG A 894 42.33 -23.17 -30.63
N GLU A 895 42.40 -21.85 -30.67
CA GLU A 895 43.53 -21.05 -30.15
C GLU A 895 43.78 -21.32 -28.67
N LEU A 896 42.70 -21.52 -27.91
CA LEU A 896 42.71 -21.84 -26.49
C LEU A 896 42.95 -23.33 -26.20
N GLY A 897 43.25 -24.16 -27.22
CA GLY A 897 43.66 -25.55 -27.05
C GLY A 897 42.51 -26.55 -26.80
N ALA A 898 41.27 -26.20 -27.13
CA ALA A 898 40.15 -27.14 -27.04
C ALA A 898 40.35 -28.34 -28.00
N PRO A 899 40.09 -29.59 -27.56
CA PRO A 899 40.18 -30.79 -28.40
C PRO A 899 38.95 -30.91 -29.31
N LEU A 900 38.76 -29.92 -30.18
CA LEU A 900 37.70 -29.92 -31.18
C LEU A 900 38.07 -30.86 -32.33
N PRO A 901 37.11 -31.60 -32.91
CA PRO A 901 37.37 -32.38 -34.11
C PRO A 901 37.93 -31.47 -35.22
N VAL A 902 38.95 -31.96 -35.93
CA VAL A 902 39.52 -31.29 -37.10
C VAL A 902 38.45 -31.35 -38.18
N VAL A 903 37.61 -30.31 -38.23
CA VAL A 903 36.81 -30.03 -39.40
C VAL A 903 37.79 -29.44 -40.41
N ASP A 904 38.01 -30.17 -41.51
CA ASP A 904 38.69 -29.66 -42.71
C ASP A 904 38.16 -28.26 -43.02
N GLU A 905 39.04 -27.33 -43.36
CA GLU A 905 38.63 -25.98 -43.77
C GLU A 905 37.46 -26.10 -44.77
N PRO A 906 36.31 -25.47 -44.51
CA PRO A 906 35.23 -25.54 -45.47
C PRO A 906 35.75 -24.92 -46.77
N GLU A 907 35.80 -25.73 -47.84
CA GLU A 907 35.88 -25.23 -49.20
C GLU A 907 34.99 -24.01 -49.28
N THR A 908 35.54 -22.88 -49.75
CA THR A 908 34.87 -21.59 -49.86
C THR A 908 33.44 -21.80 -50.33
N GLU A 909 32.48 -21.69 -49.39
CA GLU A 909 31.10 -22.00 -49.72
C GLU A 909 30.63 -21.02 -50.78
N SER A 910 30.14 -21.56 -51.90
CA SER A 910 29.54 -20.80 -53.00
C SER A 910 28.54 -19.79 -52.45
N GLU A 911 28.52 -18.59 -53.03
CA GLU A 911 27.61 -17.50 -52.64
C GLU A 911 26.13 -17.95 -52.63
N PHE A 912 25.78 -18.89 -53.51
CA PHE A 912 24.44 -19.47 -53.56
C PHE A 912 24.14 -20.37 -52.35
N VAL A 913 25.12 -21.11 -51.84
CA VAL A 913 24.95 -21.94 -50.64
C VAL A 913 24.70 -21.06 -49.41
N LYS A 914 25.43 -19.95 -49.30
CA LYS A 914 25.21 -18.93 -48.26
C LYS A 914 23.81 -18.30 -48.38
N ALA A 915 23.36 -18.02 -49.60
CA ALA A 915 22.00 -17.52 -49.85
C ALA A 915 20.92 -18.52 -49.39
N VAL A 916 21.08 -19.82 -49.70
CA VAL A 916 20.15 -20.88 -49.29
C VAL A 916 20.06 -20.99 -47.76
N GLU A 917 21.19 -20.95 -47.07
CA GLU A 917 21.21 -20.99 -45.59
C GLU A 917 20.55 -19.78 -44.96
N TYR A 918 20.83 -18.59 -45.50
CA TYR A 918 20.20 -17.35 -45.08
C TYR A 918 18.67 -17.43 -45.22
N PHE A 919 18.17 -17.91 -46.35
CA PHE A 919 16.73 -18.07 -46.56
C PHE A 919 16.12 -19.10 -45.61
N LEU A 920 16.75 -20.26 -45.41
CA LEU A 920 16.28 -21.29 -44.47
C LEU A 920 16.25 -20.80 -43.01
N GLU A 921 17.24 -20.01 -42.60
CA GLU A 921 17.26 -19.38 -41.29
C GLU A 921 16.06 -18.42 -41.12
N ARG A 922 15.82 -17.55 -42.11
CA ARG A 922 14.68 -16.62 -42.08
C ARG A 922 13.32 -17.34 -42.09
N PHE A 923 13.20 -18.45 -42.81
CA PHE A 923 12.02 -19.32 -42.77
C PHE A 923 11.79 -19.97 -41.39
N SER A 924 12.84 -20.19 -40.60
CA SER A 924 12.73 -20.81 -39.26
C SER A 924 12.37 -19.83 -38.15
N ILE A 925 12.73 -18.55 -38.31
CA ILE A 925 12.51 -17.50 -37.30
C ILE A 925 11.11 -16.87 -37.46
N ARG A 926 10.57 -16.82 -38.68
CA ARG A 926 9.28 -16.15 -38.94
C ARG A 926 8.11 -17.13 -39.04
N THR A 927 6.97 -16.73 -38.50
CA THR A 927 5.68 -17.43 -38.63
C THR A 927 4.83 -16.94 -39.82
N ASP A 928 5.36 -16.00 -40.61
CA ASP A 928 4.64 -15.34 -41.71
C ASP A 928 4.42 -16.28 -42.91
N ILE A 929 3.35 -16.03 -43.67
CA ILE A 929 3.03 -16.78 -44.89
C ILE A 929 3.87 -16.21 -46.04
N VAL A 930 4.77 -17.02 -46.59
CA VAL A 930 5.54 -16.64 -47.80
C VAL A 930 4.71 -16.90 -49.05
N VAL A 931 4.44 -15.85 -49.83
CA VAL A 931 3.68 -15.89 -51.08
C VAL A 931 4.59 -15.49 -52.24
N VAL A 932 4.54 -16.25 -53.33
CA VAL A 932 5.29 -16.01 -54.57
C VAL A 932 4.35 -15.99 -55.77
N TYR A 933 4.69 -15.24 -56.81
CA TYR A 933 4.02 -15.31 -58.11
C TYR A 933 4.23 -16.71 -58.69
N ALA A 934 3.17 -17.31 -59.22
CA ALA A 934 3.23 -18.62 -59.84
C ALA A 934 4.12 -18.60 -61.10
N ASP A 935 4.19 -17.44 -61.75
CA ASP A 935 5.12 -17.15 -62.83
C ASP A 935 6.39 -16.47 -62.28
N GLY A 936 7.57 -16.99 -62.65
CA GLY A 936 8.86 -16.47 -62.19
C GLY A 936 9.28 -16.78 -60.74
N LEU A 937 8.38 -17.26 -59.87
CA LEU A 937 8.65 -17.58 -58.44
C LEU A 937 9.20 -16.39 -57.62
N MET A 938 8.99 -15.17 -58.10
CA MET A 938 9.33 -13.96 -57.39
C MET A 938 8.32 -13.72 -56.28
N PRO A 939 8.70 -13.08 -55.17
CA PRO A 939 7.77 -12.90 -54.06
C PRO A 939 6.69 -11.84 -54.37
N ALA A 940 5.46 -12.12 -53.93
CA ALA A 940 4.23 -11.51 -54.47
C ALA A 940 3.62 -10.35 -53.69
N ASP A 941 3.97 -10.21 -52.40
CA ASP A 941 3.49 -9.13 -51.52
C ASP A 941 4.55 -8.01 -51.42
N ASP A 942 4.22 -6.88 -50.77
CA ASP A 942 5.20 -5.82 -50.42
C ASP A 942 6.36 -6.43 -49.61
N ASN A 943 7.45 -6.73 -50.30
CA ASN A 943 8.43 -7.72 -49.87
C ASN A 943 9.19 -7.30 -48.60
N PRO A 944 9.35 -8.21 -47.61
CA PRO A 944 10.35 -8.01 -46.58
C PRO A 944 11.75 -8.10 -47.23
N PRO A 945 12.67 -7.14 -47.00
CA PRO A 945 13.94 -6.97 -47.74
C PRO A 945 14.80 -8.24 -47.87
N TRP A 946 14.69 -9.17 -46.92
CA TRP A 946 15.50 -10.38 -46.86
C TRP A 946 15.29 -11.35 -48.03
N GLN A 947 14.12 -11.37 -48.68
CA GLN A 947 13.88 -12.30 -49.79
C GLN A 947 14.67 -11.94 -51.05
N LEU A 948 15.19 -10.71 -51.12
CA LEU A 948 15.99 -10.20 -52.24
C LEU A 948 17.45 -9.90 -51.84
N GLU A 949 17.87 -10.24 -50.62
CA GLU A 949 19.21 -9.96 -50.08
C GLU A 949 20.33 -10.48 -50.99
N TYR A 950 20.13 -11.67 -51.55
CA TYR A 950 21.06 -12.33 -52.49
C TYR A 950 20.58 -12.25 -53.94
N GLY A 951 19.67 -11.32 -54.24
CA GLY A 951 19.07 -11.12 -55.56
C GLY A 951 17.87 -12.05 -55.86
N GLY A 952 17.01 -11.59 -56.77
CA GLY A 952 15.79 -12.33 -57.14
C GLY A 952 16.06 -13.68 -57.82
N GLU A 953 17.17 -13.81 -58.54
CA GLU A 953 17.54 -15.07 -59.20
C GLU A 953 17.89 -16.17 -58.18
N ALA A 954 18.68 -15.84 -57.14
CA ALA A 954 19.01 -16.77 -56.08
C ALA A 954 17.75 -17.21 -55.30
N TRP A 955 16.83 -16.27 -55.07
CA TRP A 955 15.54 -16.58 -54.46
C TRP A 955 14.68 -17.51 -55.31
N ALA A 956 14.48 -17.19 -56.59
CA ALA A 956 13.68 -18.01 -57.49
C ALA A 956 14.29 -19.41 -57.66
N ALA A 957 15.62 -19.52 -57.71
CA ALA A 957 16.33 -20.80 -57.72
C ALA A 957 16.11 -21.58 -56.42
N PHE A 958 16.19 -20.94 -55.24
CA PHE A 958 15.91 -21.57 -53.96
C PHE A 958 14.47 -22.13 -53.88
N ILE A 959 13.46 -21.36 -54.28
CA ILE A 959 12.06 -21.82 -54.28
C ILE A 959 11.83 -22.96 -55.28
N ARG A 960 12.50 -22.92 -56.43
CA ARG A 960 12.49 -24.00 -57.42
C ARG A 960 13.07 -25.28 -56.85
N LEU A 961 14.23 -25.21 -56.21
CA LEU A 961 14.90 -26.34 -55.59
C LEU A 961 14.08 -26.95 -54.44
N LEU A 962 13.41 -26.13 -53.63
CA LEU A 962 12.49 -26.62 -52.59
C LEU A 962 11.33 -27.43 -53.19
N LYS A 963 10.78 -26.98 -54.31
CA LYS A 963 9.69 -27.66 -55.01
C LYS A 963 10.16 -28.96 -55.65
N GLU A 964 11.30 -28.94 -56.33
CA GLU A 964 11.83 -30.08 -57.09
C GLU A 964 12.31 -31.23 -56.20
N SER A 965 12.88 -30.92 -55.03
CA SER A 965 13.32 -31.93 -54.06
C SER A 965 12.19 -32.51 -53.20
N GLY A 966 10.97 -31.98 -53.31
CA GLY A 966 9.87 -32.30 -52.39
C GLY A 966 10.04 -31.75 -50.97
N ALA A 967 11.12 -30.99 -50.70
CA ALA A 967 11.35 -30.30 -49.44
C ALA A 967 10.34 -29.18 -49.17
N GLY A 968 9.60 -28.74 -50.18
CA GLY A 968 8.46 -27.83 -50.06
C GLY A 968 7.43 -28.04 -51.15
N LYS A 969 6.25 -27.42 -50.98
CA LYS A 969 5.19 -27.40 -51.99
C LYS A 969 4.64 -25.99 -52.18
N LEU A 970 4.25 -25.70 -53.41
CA LEU A 970 3.53 -24.49 -53.78
C LEU A 970 2.03 -24.79 -53.78
N VAL A 971 1.27 -24.02 -53.01
CA VAL A 971 -0.20 -24.16 -52.92
C VAL A 971 -0.83 -22.92 -53.54
N SER A 972 -1.61 -23.10 -54.61
CA SER A 972 -2.32 -21.99 -55.26
C SER A 972 -3.24 -21.27 -54.27
N ILE A 973 -3.28 -19.94 -54.34
CA ILE A 973 -4.20 -19.10 -53.58
C ILE A 973 -5.08 -18.35 -54.58
N ASP A 974 -6.40 -18.34 -54.35
CA ASP A 974 -7.32 -17.50 -55.12
C ASP A 974 -7.12 -16.04 -54.72
N ALA A 975 -6.44 -15.27 -55.57
CA ALA A 975 -6.24 -13.83 -55.41
C ALA A 975 -6.84 -13.09 -56.61
N GLY A 976 -7.42 -11.90 -56.40
CA GLY A 976 -8.02 -11.07 -57.46
C GLY A 976 -7.03 -10.44 -58.45
N GLY A 977 -5.82 -10.99 -58.58
CA GLY A 977 -4.69 -10.45 -59.36
C GLY A 977 -3.90 -11.57 -60.06
N PRO A 978 -2.60 -11.36 -60.40
CA PRO A 978 -1.76 -12.40 -60.99
C PRO A 978 -1.75 -13.68 -60.16
N ALA A 979 -1.64 -14.85 -60.79
CA ALA A 979 -1.67 -16.12 -60.08
C ALA A 979 -0.53 -16.19 -59.05
N VAL A 980 -0.88 -16.42 -57.78
CA VAL A 980 0.07 -16.49 -56.65
C VAL A 980 -0.03 -17.84 -55.93
N CYS A 981 1.09 -18.24 -55.35
CA CYS A 981 1.27 -19.50 -54.64
C CYS A 981 1.84 -19.25 -53.24
N ARG A 982 1.29 -19.94 -52.23
CA ARG A 982 1.89 -20.07 -50.91
C ARG A 982 3.02 -21.08 -50.93
N VAL A 983 4.18 -20.72 -50.38
CA VAL A 983 5.28 -21.65 -50.14
C VAL A 983 5.06 -22.37 -48.81
N LYS A 984 5.01 -23.70 -48.83
CA LYS A 984 4.97 -24.54 -47.62
C LYS A 984 6.19 -25.45 -47.59
N VAL A 985 7.10 -25.19 -46.65
CA VAL A 985 8.32 -26.00 -46.46
C VAL A 985 8.01 -27.17 -45.51
N ASN A 986 8.47 -28.36 -45.88
CA ASN A 986 8.35 -29.57 -45.08
C ASN A 986 9.59 -29.68 -44.16
N ALA A 987 9.37 -29.74 -42.85
CA ALA A 987 10.42 -29.99 -41.84
C ALA A 987 11.67 -29.07 -41.95
N ILE A 988 11.49 -27.75 -41.80
CA ILE A 988 12.54 -26.72 -41.87
C ILE A 988 13.79 -27.06 -41.01
N GLN A 989 13.61 -27.61 -39.81
CA GLN A 989 14.70 -28.05 -38.94
C GLN A 989 15.58 -29.16 -39.57
N GLY A 990 14.96 -30.07 -40.33
CA GLY A 990 15.66 -31.13 -41.06
C GLY A 990 16.44 -30.64 -42.28
N LEU A 991 16.06 -29.49 -42.87
CA LEU A 991 16.80 -28.85 -43.94
C LEU A 991 18.00 -28.04 -43.44
N ARG A 992 17.96 -27.50 -42.21
CA ARG A 992 19.09 -26.74 -41.62
C ARG A 992 20.25 -27.65 -41.21
N ASN A 993 19.96 -28.85 -40.74
CA ASN A 993 21.00 -29.79 -40.32
C ASN A 993 21.48 -30.58 -41.54
N ARG A 994 22.55 -30.12 -42.21
CA ARG A 994 23.17 -30.75 -43.41
C ARG A 994 23.57 -32.23 -43.24
N GLY A 995 23.34 -32.84 -42.08
CA GLY A 995 23.59 -34.26 -41.77
C GLY A 995 22.43 -35.02 -41.12
N SER A 996 21.24 -34.43 -40.95
CA SER A 996 20.07 -35.13 -40.40
C SER A 996 19.41 -35.99 -41.50
N LEU A 997 19.89 -37.22 -41.66
CA LEU A 997 19.46 -38.24 -42.64
C LEU A 997 17.99 -38.74 -42.51
N SER A 998 17.08 -38.01 -41.86
CA SER A 998 15.74 -38.52 -41.53
C SER A 998 14.68 -38.34 -42.63
N LEU A 999 14.90 -37.47 -43.64
CA LEU A 999 13.98 -37.23 -44.74
C LEU A 999 14.71 -37.26 -46.09
N SER A 1000 14.31 -38.17 -46.98
CA SER A 1000 14.87 -38.33 -48.33
C SER A 1000 14.84 -37.02 -49.13
N SER A 1001 13.80 -36.21 -48.95
CA SER A 1001 13.64 -34.90 -49.59
C SER A 1001 14.69 -33.87 -49.16
N SER A 1002 15.20 -33.95 -47.93
CA SER A 1002 16.24 -33.01 -47.44
C SER A 1002 17.61 -33.34 -48.03
N ILE A 1003 17.91 -34.62 -48.22
CA ILE A 1003 19.14 -35.10 -48.88
C ILE A 1003 19.12 -34.67 -50.35
N GLU A 1004 18.01 -34.94 -51.04
CA GLU A 1004 17.84 -34.57 -52.45
C GLU A 1004 17.90 -33.06 -52.66
N PHE A 1005 17.32 -32.26 -51.74
CA PHE A 1005 17.45 -30.80 -51.77
C PHE A 1005 18.90 -30.33 -51.74
N TRP A 1006 19.70 -30.80 -50.78
CA TRP A 1006 21.09 -30.39 -50.66
C TRP A 1006 21.98 -30.95 -51.78
N GLU A 1007 21.68 -32.13 -52.32
CA GLU A 1007 22.34 -32.62 -53.54
C GLU A 1007 22.05 -31.72 -54.75
N MET A 1008 20.80 -31.27 -54.91
CA MET A 1008 20.44 -30.36 -55.98
C MET A 1008 21.08 -28.98 -55.80
N VAL A 1009 21.15 -28.44 -54.57
CA VAL A 1009 21.89 -27.19 -54.26
C VAL A 1009 23.37 -27.33 -54.64
N LYS A 1010 24.00 -28.47 -54.31
CA LYS A 1010 25.38 -28.77 -54.70
C LYS A 1010 25.57 -28.94 -56.20
N LYS A 1011 24.58 -29.48 -56.93
CA LYS A 1011 24.63 -29.58 -58.41
C LYS A 1011 24.40 -28.24 -59.09
N HIS A 1012 23.55 -27.38 -58.53
CA HIS A 1012 23.31 -26.02 -59.05
C HIS A 1012 24.57 -25.14 -58.97
N ARG A 1013 25.45 -25.39 -57.99
CA ARG A 1013 26.82 -24.84 -57.91
C ARG A 1013 27.59 -25.01 -59.24
N VAL A 1014 27.50 -26.18 -59.87
CA VAL A 1014 28.29 -26.55 -61.07
C VAL A 1014 27.73 -25.95 -62.37
N ALA A 1015 26.51 -25.42 -62.35
CA ALA A 1015 25.86 -24.85 -63.54
C ALA A 1015 25.95 -23.32 -63.61
N ILE A 1016 26.33 -22.66 -62.52
CA ILE A 1016 26.41 -21.19 -62.39
C ILE A 1016 27.88 -20.72 -62.29
N GLU A 1017 28.79 -21.56 -61.78
CA GLU A 1017 30.25 -21.44 -61.98
C GLU A 1017 30.65 -21.92 -63.39
#